data_AF-A0A8R1WZ81-F1
#
_entry.id   AF-A0A8R1WZ81-F1
#
_cell.length_a   1.000
_cell.length_b   1.000
_cell.length_c   1.000
_cell.angle_alpha   90.00
_cell.angle_beta   90.00
_cell.angle_gamma   90.00
#
_symmetry.space_group_name_H-M   'P 1'
#
loop_
_entity.id
_entity.type
_entity.pdbx_description
1 polymer ?
#
loop_
_entity_poly.entity_id
_entity_poly.type
_entity_poly.pdbx_seq_one_letter_code
_entity_poly.pdbx_strand_id
1 'polypeptide(L)'
;MRLADKPGKCFIPHHAVVKRKNEKIKIRVVFDESAKSSSGLSLNDCLATGPKLQSDITDILLRSRFHKFLFIADIEKMYRQIRVNDADCAYQHIHWRNSPTEEVKEYELCTITYGVDAAPFYTNWTQKMEPNFLWQKICADTEKEVLELQDQVISLLRKGGFHLRKWASNCEAVLKGIAAEDRAMDSSFELKDDQSVKRTIFSTIACLYDPIGALGPVVFWAKCIMQELWIEKLDWDASPSSDIIDKWHKFTTELTALSSFSLSRYINVCSSKTIQLLGFTDASQKGYAAVVYLRVIDMQDEVTVYFLTGETKVAPFKASQADESLIIPRLELCAALLLALLLSHQLFVLRDIVTIYCIRTWSDSTIVLAWVNGEQKQFKVFVTNRVTKIRSLLPHCEWSHVRSLDNPADPASRGMLPEELLTNRLHLNGPEFLYDPNCQFSSLMLNEFPPEQLPEIKTSFKNVLFVQDSIQPIRYDQSISTITKMQRVLAYCFRRRNIPKISGPITLMEYERALNVAILCTQMTYLSDLHKQIKNQGSITPTTIAQLAPFIDSNGIIRVGGRLKRALLDENAKYPILLPQKTHLTELIIRHFHHISLHGGSRLVLSMIHQKFWIISGRAAVRNFTYSCIPCTKFRSINPRPFMGDLPAARVVANRLFFNVGMDYGGPFMVRESRRRGARTNKIYLAVFVCMSVKAVHLETVSDISTDAFLAALDRFVARRGIPYSMYTNCGTNYVGVAKQLKKLFDGASNQHTLYGRIPCKWHFNPPRAPHFGGIWEAAVKSAKTHLKKVIGAQVYTTEEFTTLITRIEGVLNSQPMLPLSSDPNDLNVLTPGHFLIGQPLLALPEEDVVNTPTNHLGRWQLLRQAQQSFWRRWSHEYLHTLQGRQKWFRQTPNLMVGDLVVINTPSRPPMSWQIGRIIEVHPGEDNIVRVATVKTQEGTLKRPVIKLVKLPVDPRP
;
A
#
# COMPACT_ATOMS: atom_id res chain seq x y z
N MET A 1 -38.77 7.90 5.72
CA MET A 1 -38.31 7.20 6.93
C MET A 1 -39.53 6.67 7.66
N ARG A 2 -39.43 5.51 8.30
CA ARG A 2 -40.45 4.99 9.22
C ARG A 2 -39.81 4.75 10.59
N LEU A 3 -40.62 4.64 11.63
CA LEU A 3 -40.15 4.20 12.94
C LEU A 3 -39.58 2.77 12.78
N ALA A 4 -38.47 2.46 13.43
CA ALA A 4 -37.81 1.17 13.25
C ALA A 4 -38.50 0.06 14.08
N ASP A 5 -39.17 -0.89 13.40
CA ASP A 5 -39.79 -2.05 14.05
C ASP A 5 -38.76 -3.11 14.53
N LYS A 6 -37.48 -2.94 14.14
CA LYS A 6 -36.37 -3.87 14.40
C LYS A 6 -35.09 -3.05 14.68
N PRO A 7 -34.18 -3.53 15.55
CA PRO A 7 -32.93 -2.82 15.83
C PRO A 7 -32.01 -2.80 14.60
N GLY A 8 -31.46 -1.63 14.32
CA GLY A 8 -30.58 -1.38 13.17
C GLY A 8 -29.26 -2.14 13.21
N LYS A 9 -28.79 -2.58 12.04
CA LYS A 9 -27.47 -3.20 11.87
C LYS A 9 -26.37 -2.15 11.70
N CYS A 10 -26.71 -0.96 11.20
CA CYS A 10 -25.81 0.18 11.05
C CYS A 10 -26.57 1.48 11.31
N PHE A 11 -25.97 2.36 12.11
CA PHE A 11 -26.52 3.66 12.48
C PHE A 11 -25.67 4.75 11.80
N ILE A 12 -26.32 5.59 11.00
CA ILE A 12 -25.67 6.67 10.24
C ILE A 12 -25.71 7.95 11.08
N PRO A 13 -24.56 8.52 11.49
CA PRO A 13 -24.52 9.83 12.11
C PRO A 13 -25.02 10.91 11.15
N HIS A 14 -25.69 11.93 11.68
CA HIS A 14 -26.17 13.06 10.88
C HIS A 14 -26.09 14.36 11.66
N HIS A 15 -26.02 15.47 10.93
CA HIS A 15 -25.98 16.83 11.49
C HIS A 15 -26.65 17.85 10.58
N ALA A 16 -27.04 19.00 11.14
CA ALA A 16 -27.72 20.06 10.42
C ALA A 16 -26.74 21.14 9.94
N VAL A 17 -26.58 21.27 8.62
CA VAL A 17 -25.93 22.43 7.98
C VAL A 17 -26.98 23.51 7.73
N VAL A 18 -26.92 24.58 8.52
CA VAL A 18 -27.88 25.68 8.47
C VAL A 18 -27.40 26.78 7.52
N LYS A 19 -28.11 27.02 6.41
CA LYS A 19 -27.86 28.17 5.53
C LYS A 19 -28.94 29.23 5.76
N ARG A 20 -28.55 30.42 6.25
CA ARG A 20 -29.39 31.62 6.27
C ARG A 20 -29.21 32.37 4.95
N LYS A 21 -30.28 32.70 4.22
CA LYS A 21 -30.27 33.74 3.16
C LYS A 21 -31.59 34.50 3.21
N ASN A 22 -31.52 35.82 3.28
CA ASN A 22 -32.66 36.75 3.32
C ASN A 22 -33.72 36.30 4.35
N GLU A 23 -33.31 36.27 5.62
CA GLU A 23 -34.07 35.85 6.83
C GLU A 23 -34.57 34.39 6.85
N LYS A 24 -34.76 33.74 5.70
CA LYS A 24 -35.19 32.34 5.60
C LYS A 24 -34.05 31.39 6.00
N ILE A 25 -34.35 30.54 6.99
CA ILE A 25 -33.44 29.50 7.48
C ILE A 25 -33.63 28.23 6.66
N LYS A 26 -32.69 27.92 5.77
CA LYS A 26 -32.68 26.69 4.96
C LYS A 26 -31.74 25.66 5.57
N ILE A 27 -32.30 24.76 6.36
CA ILE A 27 -31.59 23.61 6.94
C ILE A 27 -31.35 22.54 5.86
N ARG A 28 -30.15 21.97 5.83
CA ARG A 28 -29.84 20.71 5.12
C ARG A 28 -29.32 19.71 6.14
N VAL A 29 -29.88 18.50 6.19
CA VAL A 29 -29.28 17.39 6.95
C VAL A 29 -28.18 16.79 6.09
N VAL A 30 -26.99 16.63 6.69
CA VAL A 30 -25.86 15.87 6.15
C VAL A 30 -25.77 14.57 6.91
N PHE A 31 -25.69 13.46 6.19
CA PHE A 31 -25.43 12.13 6.72
C PHE A 31 -23.93 11.83 6.56
N ASP A 32 -23.38 10.99 7.44
CA ASP A 32 -21.96 10.61 7.42
C ASP A 32 -21.82 9.08 7.36
N GLU A 33 -22.10 8.50 6.19
CA GLU A 33 -21.91 7.09 5.88
C GLU A 33 -20.41 6.68 5.80
N SER A 34 -19.49 7.66 5.90
CA SER A 34 -18.05 7.46 6.05
C SER A 34 -17.59 7.38 7.52
N ALA A 35 -18.48 7.66 8.48
CA ALA A 35 -18.20 7.51 9.90
C ALA A 35 -17.87 6.06 10.25
N LYS A 36 -16.76 5.85 10.98
CA LYS A 36 -16.29 4.50 11.32
C LYS A 36 -17.01 3.96 12.54
N SER A 37 -17.66 2.82 12.35
CA SER A 37 -18.33 2.05 13.41
C SER A 37 -17.32 1.44 14.40
N SER A 38 -17.85 0.81 15.46
CA SER A 38 -17.05 0.04 16.44
C SER A 38 -16.25 -1.13 15.84
N SER A 39 -16.51 -1.51 14.58
CA SER A 39 -15.69 -2.48 13.83
C SER A 39 -14.41 -1.88 13.22
N GLY A 40 -14.30 -0.54 13.14
CA GLY A 40 -13.25 0.17 12.41
C GLY A 40 -13.58 0.42 10.92
N LEU A 41 -14.70 -0.08 10.42
CA LEU A 41 -15.22 0.15 9.06
C LEU A 41 -16.41 1.12 9.09
N SER A 42 -16.55 1.91 8.02
CA SER A 42 -17.74 2.71 7.71
C SER A 42 -18.79 1.93 6.93
N LEU A 43 -19.93 2.55 6.60
CA LEU A 43 -20.93 1.94 5.72
C LEU A 43 -20.42 1.92 4.26
N ASN A 44 -19.79 3.00 3.79
CA ASN A 44 -19.19 3.06 2.46
C ASN A 44 -18.04 2.05 2.27
N ASP A 45 -17.21 1.79 3.29
CA ASP A 45 -16.19 0.71 3.26
C ASP A 45 -16.79 -0.68 2.99
N CYS A 46 -18.09 -0.87 3.26
CA CYS A 46 -18.79 -2.16 3.15
C CYS A 46 -19.70 -2.27 1.90
N LEU A 47 -19.94 -1.18 1.17
CA LEU A 47 -20.85 -1.14 0.03
C LEU A 47 -20.11 -1.21 -1.32
N ALA A 48 -20.64 -2.00 -2.25
CA ALA A 48 -20.18 -1.98 -3.63
C ALA A 48 -20.71 -0.73 -4.33
N THR A 49 -19.82 0.19 -4.72
CA THR A 49 -20.17 1.48 -5.33
C THR A 49 -20.76 1.37 -6.74
N GLY A 50 -20.45 0.28 -7.46
CA GLY A 50 -20.89 0.04 -8.83
C GLY A 50 -20.07 0.78 -9.90
N PRO A 51 -20.22 0.42 -11.19
CA PRO A 51 -19.58 1.13 -12.29
C PRO A 51 -20.16 2.54 -12.51
N LYS A 52 -19.35 3.49 -13.00
CA LYS A 52 -19.85 4.81 -13.48
C LYS A 52 -20.80 4.57 -14.67
N LEU A 53 -22.10 4.65 -14.41
CA LEU A 53 -23.14 4.54 -15.44
C LEU A 53 -23.40 5.87 -16.18
N GLN A 54 -22.94 6.99 -15.63
CA GLN A 54 -23.09 8.32 -16.20
C GLN A 54 -22.15 8.52 -17.40
N SER A 55 -22.70 9.01 -18.51
CA SER A 55 -21.91 9.69 -19.55
C SER A 55 -21.16 10.88 -18.94
N ASP A 56 -20.10 11.36 -19.60
CA ASP A 56 -19.45 12.55 -19.09
C ASP A 56 -20.26 13.81 -19.38
N ILE A 57 -20.21 14.80 -18.48
CA ILE A 57 -20.92 16.07 -18.67
C ILE A 57 -20.32 16.84 -19.85
N THR A 58 -19.01 16.66 -20.10
CA THR A 58 -18.31 17.17 -21.27
C THR A 58 -18.91 16.63 -22.58
N ASP A 59 -19.18 15.31 -22.65
CA ASP A 59 -19.84 14.67 -23.79
C ASP A 59 -21.26 15.21 -24.03
N ILE A 60 -22.04 15.34 -22.95
CA ILE A 60 -23.44 15.80 -23.01
C ILE A 60 -23.49 17.25 -23.50
N LEU A 61 -22.66 18.13 -22.94
CA LEU A 61 -22.57 19.52 -23.36
C LEU A 61 -22.12 19.63 -24.82
N LEU A 62 -21.06 18.92 -25.23
CA LEU A 62 -20.61 18.90 -26.62
C LEU A 62 -21.72 18.45 -27.58
N ARG A 63 -22.41 17.34 -27.28
CA ARG A 63 -23.52 16.81 -28.08
C ARG A 63 -24.65 17.82 -28.21
N SER A 64 -25.03 18.49 -27.13
CA SER A 64 -26.09 19.51 -27.15
C SER A 64 -25.82 20.66 -28.13
N ARG A 65 -24.56 20.96 -28.44
CA ARG A 65 -24.16 22.09 -29.30
C ARG A 65 -24.50 21.90 -30.77
N PHE A 66 -24.66 20.66 -31.23
CA PHE A 66 -25.06 20.38 -32.62
C PHE A 66 -26.57 20.55 -32.86
N HIS A 67 -27.36 20.78 -31.80
CA HIS A 67 -28.81 20.98 -31.91
C HIS A 67 -29.23 22.44 -31.63
N LYS A 68 -30.23 22.94 -32.36
CA LYS A 68 -30.65 24.35 -32.32
C LYS A 68 -31.35 24.77 -31.02
N PHE A 69 -32.15 23.89 -30.41
CA PHE A 69 -32.89 24.13 -29.18
C PHE A 69 -32.55 23.10 -28.11
N LEU A 70 -32.52 23.52 -26.83
CA LEU A 70 -32.37 22.63 -25.68
C LEU A 70 -33.14 23.13 -24.46
N PHE A 71 -33.35 22.24 -23.49
CA PHE A 71 -33.75 22.61 -22.13
C PHE A 71 -32.94 21.84 -21.07
N ILE A 72 -32.84 22.41 -19.88
CA ILE A 72 -32.27 21.78 -18.68
C ILE A 72 -33.21 22.01 -17.49
N ALA A 73 -33.24 21.05 -16.57
CA ALA A 73 -33.97 21.13 -15.30
C ALA A 73 -33.36 20.18 -14.25
N ASP A 74 -33.39 20.59 -12.98
CA ASP A 74 -33.02 19.78 -11.81
C ASP A 74 -34.17 18.87 -11.39
N ILE A 75 -33.91 17.60 -11.10
CA ILE A 75 -34.86 16.74 -10.37
C ILE A 75 -34.84 17.12 -8.88
N GLU A 76 -35.98 17.55 -8.34
CA GLU A 76 -36.10 17.89 -6.92
C GLU A 76 -35.85 16.65 -6.05
N LYS A 77 -34.77 16.67 -5.27
CA LYS A 77 -34.45 15.67 -4.22
C LYS A 77 -34.28 14.21 -4.72
N MET A 78 -33.95 14.02 -6.01
CA MET A 78 -33.80 12.73 -6.72
C MET A 78 -33.60 11.45 -5.88
N TYR A 79 -32.51 11.34 -5.09
CA TYR A 79 -32.23 10.15 -4.28
C TYR A 79 -33.38 9.77 -3.32
N ARG A 80 -34.14 10.76 -2.81
CA ARG A 80 -35.25 10.57 -1.86
C ARG A 80 -36.57 10.17 -2.51
N GLN A 81 -36.66 10.17 -3.85
CA GLN A 81 -37.80 9.60 -4.57
C GLN A 81 -37.64 8.09 -4.82
N ILE A 82 -36.39 7.59 -4.85
CA ILE A 82 -36.11 6.16 -5.07
C ILE A 82 -36.12 5.41 -3.73
N ARG A 83 -36.92 4.35 -3.66
CA ARG A 83 -36.95 3.45 -2.51
C ARG A 83 -35.74 2.53 -2.48
N VAL A 84 -35.26 2.24 -1.27
CA VAL A 84 -34.30 1.16 -1.00
C VAL A 84 -35.10 -0.12 -0.74
N ASN A 85 -34.51 -1.28 -1.06
CA ASN A 85 -35.09 -2.59 -0.75
C ASN A 85 -35.25 -2.76 0.77
N ASP A 86 -36.39 -3.27 1.24
CA ASP A 86 -36.69 -3.40 2.68
C ASP A 86 -35.68 -4.26 3.46
N ALA A 87 -34.99 -5.19 2.80
CA ALA A 87 -33.89 -5.96 3.40
C ALA A 87 -32.65 -5.10 3.73
N ASP A 88 -32.43 -4.04 2.95
CA ASP A 88 -31.25 -3.17 2.99
C ASP A 88 -31.49 -1.89 3.81
N CYS A 89 -32.76 -1.51 4.04
CA CYS A 89 -33.15 -0.46 4.98
C CYS A 89 -32.57 -0.69 6.39
N ALA A 90 -32.39 -1.96 6.79
CA ALA A 90 -31.76 -2.40 8.04
C ALA A 90 -30.32 -1.87 8.27
N TYR A 91 -29.68 -1.30 7.24
CA TYR A 91 -28.34 -0.71 7.29
C TYR A 91 -28.36 0.83 7.20
N GLN A 92 -29.53 1.47 7.16
CA GLN A 92 -29.68 2.92 7.11
C GLN A 92 -30.56 3.44 8.26
N HIS A 93 -30.17 3.13 9.51
CA HIS A 93 -30.90 3.60 10.70
C HIS A 93 -30.33 4.93 11.21
N ILE A 94 -31.18 5.77 11.78
CA ILE A 94 -30.82 7.02 12.43
C ILE A 94 -31.55 7.19 13.76
N HIS A 95 -30.94 7.95 14.67
CA HIS A 95 -31.59 8.43 15.88
C HIS A 95 -32.17 9.83 15.65
N TRP A 96 -33.44 10.06 16.01
CA TRP A 96 -34.12 11.36 15.86
C TRP A 96 -35.14 11.63 16.97
N ARG A 97 -35.34 12.92 17.26
CA ARG A 97 -36.41 13.47 18.10
C ARG A 97 -36.71 14.90 17.64
N ASN A 98 -37.94 15.38 17.78
CA ASN A 98 -38.36 16.69 17.31
C ASN A 98 -38.08 17.79 18.34
N SER A 99 -38.11 17.45 19.63
CA SER A 99 -37.80 18.36 20.74
C SER A 99 -36.65 17.84 21.61
N PRO A 100 -35.82 18.70 22.23
CA PRO A 100 -34.90 18.31 23.30
C PRO A 100 -35.55 17.65 24.52
N THR A 101 -36.87 17.83 24.71
CA THR A 101 -37.68 17.19 25.76
C THR A 101 -38.29 15.85 25.36
N GLU A 102 -38.24 15.48 24.06
CA GLU A 102 -38.68 14.17 23.59
C GLU A 102 -37.61 13.09 23.79
N GLU A 103 -38.06 11.85 23.96
CA GLU A 103 -37.22 10.67 23.90
C GLU A 103 -36.64 10.48 22.49
N VAL A 104 -35.38 10.01 22.41
CA VAL A 104 -34.71 9.71 21.14
C VAL A 104 -35.28 8.42 20.56
N LYS A 105 -35.85 8.49 19.36
CA LYS A 105 -36.44 7.34 18.65
C LYS A 105 -35.57 6.89 17.48
N GLU A 106 -35.63 5.60 17.18
CA GLU A 106 -34.94 4.97 16.06
C GLU A 106 -35.82 4.97 14.80
N TYR A 107 -35.25 5.41 13.68
CA TYR A 107 -35.93 5.47 12.38
C TYR A 107 -35.07 4.85 11.29
N GLU A 108 -35.68 4.13 10.36
CA GLU A 108 -35.00 3.58 9.17
C GLU A 108 -35.27 4.44 7.92
N LEU A 109 -34.25 4.59 7.07
CA LEU A 109 -34.29 5.38 5.84
C LEU A 109 -34.65 4.53 4.62
N CYS A 110 -35.95 4.48 4.31
CA CYS A 110 -36.53 3.68 3.23
C CYS A 110 -36.20 4.15 1.78
N THR A 111 -35.29 5.12 1.61
CA THR A 111 -35.02 5.82 0.34
C THR A 111 -33.56 6.24 0.30
N ILE A 112 -32.94 6.28 -0.88
CA ILE A 112 -31.49 6.50 -1.04
C ILE A 112 -31.05 7.78 -0.28
N THR A 113 -29.94 7.68 0.45
CA THR A 113 -29.45 8.74 1.35
C THR A 113 -28.21 9.43 0.76
N TYR A 114 -28.05 10.73 1.06
CA TYR A 114 -26.97 11.57 0.53
C TYR A 114 -25.69 11.34 1.33
N GLY A 115 -24.71 10.65 0.75
CA GLY A 115 -23.43 10.32 1.38
C GLY A 115 -23.03 8.85 1.16
N VAL A 116 -23.99 7.99 0.80
CA VAL A 116 -23.75 6.63 0.30
C VAL A 116 -23.03 6.67 -1.06
N ASP A 117 -21.84 6.09 -1.17
CA ASP A 117 -21.03 6.10 -2.41
C ASP A 117 -21.70 5.35 -3.59
N ALA A 118 -22.58 4.39 -3.29
CA ALA A 118 -23.38 3.66 -4.28
C ALA A 118 -24.63 4.43 -4.76
N ALA A 119 -25.00 5.56 -4.15
CA ALA A 119 -26.21 6.32 -4.50
C ALA A 119 -26.27 6.73 -6.00
N PRO A 120 -25.17 7.19 -6.63
CA PRO A 120 -25.17 7.51 -8.07
C PRO A 120 -25.35 6.27 -8.95
N PHE A 121 -24.87 5.09 -8.55
CA PHE A 121 -25.11 3.87 -9.33
C PHE A 121 -26.61 3.54 -9.36
N TYR A 122 -27.28 3.55 -8.21
CA TYR A 122 -28.70 3.21 -8.12
C TYR A 122 -29.62 4.19 -8.87
N THR A 123 -29.36 5.51 -8.85
CA THR A 123 -30.14 6.47 -9.66
C THR A 123 -30.00 6.19 -11.15
N ASN A 124 -28.77 6.08 -11.65
CA ASN A 124 -28.54 5.88 -13.07
C ASN A 124 -28.95 4.46 -13.54
N TRP A 125 -28.97 3.47 -12.64
CA TRP A 125 -29.49 2.14 -12.93
C TRP A 125 -31.01 2.15 -13.06
N THR A 126 -31.75 2.69 -12.08
CA THR A 126 -33.23 2.79 -12.16
C THR A 126 -33.70 3.53 -13.40
N GLN A 127 -32.99 4.59 -13.81
CA GLN A 127 -33.26 5.30 -15.07
C GLN A 127 -33.01 4.45 -16.32
N LYS A 128 -31.95 3.61 -16.32
CA LYS A 128 -31.63 2.72 -17.46
C LYS A 128 -32.52 1.48 -17.57
N MET A 129 -33.32 1.15 -16.54
CA MET A 129 -34.29 0.05 -16.62
C MET A 129 -35.58 0.43 -17.34
N GLU A 130 -35.85 1.73 -17.55
CA GLU A 130 -36.94 2.21 -18.40
C GLU A 130 -36.45 2.37 -19.86
N PRO A 131 -36.86 1.52 -20.81
CA PRO A 131 -36.34 1.56 -22.18
C PRO A 131 -36.74 2.84 -22.95
N ASN A 132 -37.75 3.57 -22.46
CA ASN A 132 -38.21 4.83 -23.02
C ASN A 132 -37.52 6.07 -22.41
N PHE A 133 -36.51 5.91 -21.53
CA PHE A 133 -35.95 7.02 -20.76
C PHE A 133 -34.87 7.82 -21.52
N LEU A 134 -35.31 8.71 -22.41
CA LEU A 134 -34.49 9.53 -23.30
C LEU A 134 -33.70 10.67 -22.62
N TRP A 135 -32.81 10.35 -21.67
CA TRP A 135 -31.79 11.31 -21.16
C TRP A 135 -30.88 11.89 -22.24
N GLN A 136 -30.82 11.27 -23.43
CA GLN A 136 -30.00 11.70 -24.56
C GLN A 136 -30.71 12.68 -25.51
N LYS A 137 -32.01 12.96 -25.34
CA LYS A 137 -32.76 13.94 -26.14
C LYS A 137 -33.44 15.01 -25.27
N ILE A 138 -32.61 15.87 -24.66
CA ILE A 138 -33.03 17.17 -24.10
C ILE A 138 -32.80 18.32 -25.10
N CYS A 139 -32.59 17.98 -26.38
CA CYS A 139 -32.28 18.89 -27.47
C CYS A 139 -33.02 18.47 -28.75
N ALA A 140 -33.35 19.43 -29.62
CA ALA A 140 -33.90 19.20 -30.95
C ALA A 140 -33.60 20.40 -31.88
N ASP A 141 -33.95 20.28 -33.17
CA ASP A 141 -33.63 21.29 -34.18
C ASP A 141 -34.83 22.17 -34.57
N THR A 142 -36.04 21.71 -34.30
CA THR A 142 -37.26 22.53 -34.39
C THR A 142 -37.87 22.83 -33.01
N GLU A 143 -38.63 23.93 -32.94
CA GLU A 143 -39.34 24.35 -31.73
C GLU A 143 -40.46 23.37 -31.33
N LYS A 144 -41.10 22.73 -32.32
CA LYS A 144 -42.15 21.73 -32.10
C LYS A 144 -41.60 20.46 -31.42
N GLU A 145 -40.46 19.96 -31.89
CA GLU A 145 -39.83 18.77 -31.31
C GLU A 145 -39.35 18.99 -29.87
N VAL A 146 -38.77 20.15 -29.55
CA VAL A 146 -38.29 20.42 -28.18
C VAL A 146 -39.44 20.54 -27.18
N LEU A 147 -40.60 21.05 -27.60
CA LEU A 147 -41.84 21.07 -26.79
C LEU A 147 -42.42 19.64 -26.62
N GLU A 148 -42.48 18.85 -27.69
CA GLU A 148 -42.93 17.45 -27.60
C GLU A 148 -42.01 16.60 -26.70
N LEU A 149 -40.69 16.83 -26.73
CA LEU A 149 -39.72 16.21 -25.82
C LEU A 149 -39.91 16.69 -24.37
N GLN A 150 -40.20 17.98 -24.15
CA GLN A 150 -40.50 18.53 -22.82
C GLN A 150 -41.70 17.82 -22.19
N ASP A 151 -42.81 17.70 -22.91
CA ASP A 151 -44.02 17.02 -22.43
C ASP A 151 -43.79 15.52 -22.19
N GLN A 152 -43.06 14.83 -23.09
CA GLN A 152 -42.67 13.43 -22.90
C GLN A 152 -41.84 13.24 -21.62
N VAL A 153 -40.84 14.10 -21.40
CA VAL A 153 -39.96 14.04 -20.22
C VAL A 153 -40.74 14.35 -18.93
N ILE A 154 -41.60 15.36 -18.92
CA ILE A 154 -42.46 15.69 -17.76
C ILE A 154 -43.41 14.53 -17.47
N SER A 155 -44.08 13.98 -18.48
CA SER A 155 -45.01 12.86 -18.35
C SER A 155 -44.32 11.60 -17.79
N LEU A 156 -43.12 11.27 -18.29
CA LEU A 156 -42.35 10.11 -17.85
C LEU A 156 -41.83 10.27 -16.41
N LEU A 157 -41.23 11.42 -16.07
CA LEU A 157 -40.73 11.68 -14.71
C LEU A 157 -41.87 11.73 -13.69
N ARG A 158 -43.03 12.29 -14.04
CA ARG A 158 -44.23 12.33 -13.20
C ARG A 158 -44.74 10.93 -12.82
N LYS A 159 -44.66 9.94 -13.72
CA LYS A 159 -44.99 8.53 -13.40
C LYS A 159 -44.11 7.96 -12.28
N GLY A 160 -42.83 8.35 -12.23
CA GLY A 160 -41.90 7.98 -11.16
C GLY A 160 -41.95 8.87 -9.92
N GLY A 161 -42.85 9.86 -9.87
CA GLY A 161 -42.91 10.86 -8.79
C GLY A 161 -41.76 11.88 -8.79
N PHE A 162 -40.92 11.89 -9.83
CA PHE A 162 -39.83 12.84 -9.99
C PHE A 162 -40.38 14.19 -10.49
N HIS A 163 -40.11 15.25 -9.75
CA HIS A 163 -40.56 16.62 -10.08
C HIS A 163 -39.38 17.45 -10.57
N LEU A 164 -39.55 18.18 -11.67
CA LEU A 164 -38.50 19.01 -12.29
C LEU A 164 -38.64 20.49 -11.90
N ARG A 165 -37.52 21.11 -11.49
CA ARG A 165 -37.40 22.54 -11.16
C ARG A 165 -36.16 23.16 -11.80
N LYS A 166 -35.96 24.47 -11.63
CA LYS A 166 -34.89 25.26 -12.24
C LYS A 166 -34.82 25.12 -13.77
N TRP A 167 -35.96 25.18 -14.44
CA TRP A 167 -36.06 25.11 -15.89
C TRP A 167 -35.32 26.28 -16.55
N ALA A 168 -34.40 25.97 -17.46
CA ALA A 168 -33.78 26.94 -18.36
C ALA A 168 -33.75 26.38 -19.79
N SER A 169 -33.90 27.26 -20.78
CA SER A 169 -33.92 26.91 -22.20
C SER A 169 -33.50 28.12 -23.04
N ASN A 170 -32.98 27.88 -24.25
CA ASN A 170 -32.80 28.92 -25.26
C ASN A 170 -34.04 29.14 -26.15
N CYS A 171 -35.17 28.51 -25.81
CA CYS A 171 -36.48 28.73 -26.41
C CYS A 171 -37.44 29.34 -25.37
N GLU A 172 -38.10 30.45 -25.71
CA GLU A 172 -39.02 31.12 -24.79
C GLU A 172 -40.32 30.31 -24.60
N ALA A 173 -40.81 29.61 -25.63
CA ALA A 173 -42.03 28.80 -25.56
C ALA A 173 -41.94 27.68 -24.52
N VAL A 174 -40.78 27.01 -24.44
CA VAL A 174 -40.45 25.98 -23.43
C VAL A 174 -40.57 26.52 -22.00
N LEU A 175 -40.27 27.81 -21.79
CA LEU A 175 -40.36 28.45 -20.47
C LEU A 175 -41.76 29.02 -20.18
N LYS A 176 -42.53 29.42 -21.21
CA LYS A 176 -43.90 29.94 -21.05
C LYS A 176 -44.82 28.97 -20.33
N GLY A 177 -44.69 27.66 -20.58
CA GLY A 177 -45.46 26.61 -19.90
C GLY A 177 -45.05 26.31 -18.45
N ILE A 178 -43.94 26.87 -17.95
CA ILE A 178 -43.38 26.57 -16.61
C ILE A 178 -43.65 27.72 -15.63
N ALA A 179 -44.08 27.38 -14.41
CA ALA A 179 -44.30 28.33 -13.33
C ALA A 179 -43.01 29.08 -12.94
N ALA A 180 -43.10 30.38 -12.66
CA ALA A 180 -41.93 31.23 -12.42
C ALA A 180 -41.04 30.77 -11.24
N GLU A 181 -41.63 30.16 -10.20
CA GLU A 181 -40.89 29.59 -9.06
C GLU A 181 -40.04 28.36 -9.40
N ASP A 182 -40.35 27.68 -10.51
CA ASP A 182 -39.65 26.52 -11.01
C ASP A 182 -38.74 26.82 -12.20
N ARG A 183 -38.64 28.07 -12.65
CA ARG A 183 -37.61 28.50 -13.61
C ARG A 183 -36.25 28.64 -12.91
N ALA A 184 -35.17 28.59 -13.67
CA ALA A 184 -33.86 29.01 -13.17
C ALA A 184 -33.88 30.52 -12.88
N MET A 185 -33.20 30.94 -11.81
CA MET A 185 -32.86 32.35 -11.60
C MET A 185 -31.51 32.62 -12.24
N ASP A 186 -31.36 33.79 -12.87
CA ASP A 186 -30.06 34.24 -13.37
C ASP A 186 -29.03 34.31 -12.25
N SER A 187 -27.81 33.88 -12.56
CA SER A 187 -26.76 33.72 -11.57
C SER A 187 -26.04 35.05 -11.32
N SER A 188 -26.52 35.81 -10.34
CA SER A 188 -25.75 36.93 -9.79
C SER A 188 -24.40 36.40 -9.26
N PHE A 189 -23.30 36.96 -9.76
CA PHE A 189 -21.95 36.71 -9.25
C PHE A 189 -21.73 37.44 -7.91
N GLU A 190 -22.60 37.17 -6.93
CA GLU A 190 -22.48 37.60 -5.53
C GLU A 190 -21.28 36.90 -4.88
N LEU A 191 -20.08 37.47 -5.07
CA LEU A 191 -18.94 37.15 -4.22
C LEU A 191 -19.29 37.46 -2.76
N LYS A 192 -18.96 36.53 -1.87
CA LYS A 192 -19.11 36.73 -0.43
C LYS A 192 -17.90 37.50 0.08
N ASP A 193 -18.15 38.65 0.69
CA ASP A 193 -17.15 39.45 1.40
C ASP A 193 -16.82 38.81 2.77
N ASP A 194 -16.29 37.59 2.71
CA ASP A 194 -15.74 36.81 3.81
C ASP A 194 -14.20 36.85 3.70
N GLN A 195 -13.49 36.82 4.84
CA GLN A 195 -12.03 37.00 4.91
C GLN A 195 -11.23 36.14 3.90
N SER A 196 -10.16 36.72 3.34
CA SER A 196 -9.24 36.13 2.34
C SER A 196 -8.36 34.97 2.87
N VAL A 197 -8.90 34.10 3.71
CA VAL A 197 -8.25 32.85 4.16
C VAL A 197 -8.33 31.76 3.09
N LYS A 198 -7.40 30.80 3.14
CA LYS A 198 -7.23 29.72 2.16
C LYS A 198 -8.51 28.94 1.84
N ARG A 199 -9.38 28.72 2.82
CA ARG A 199 -10.70 28.07 2.65
C ARG A 199 -11.63 28.89 1.74
N THR A 200 -11.71 30.20 1.93
CA THR A 200 -12.56 31.11 1.15
C THR A 200 -12.08 31.15 -0.30
N ILE A 201 -10.77 31.34 -0.50
CA ILE A 201 -10.15 31.36 -1.82
C ILE A 201 -10.45 30.06 -2.58
N PHE A 202 -10.18 28.89 -1.96
CA PHE A 202 -10.49 27.59 -2.58
C PHE A 202 -11.98 27.43 -2.90
N SER A 203 -12.88 27.88 -2.03
CA SER A 203 -14.33 27.82 -2.29
C SER A 203 -14.76 28.68 -3.47
N THR A 204 -14.17 29.86 -3.66
CA THR A 204 -14.46 30.75 -4.79
C THR A 204 -13.90 30.18 -6.10
N ILE A 205 -12.68 29.63 -6.08
CA ILE A 205 -12.10 28.94 -7.25
C ILE A 205 -12.96 27.73 -7.63
N ALA A 206 -13.48 26.97 -6.67
CA ALA A 206 -14.36 25.83 -6.90
C ALA A 206 -15.75 26.21 -7.46
N CYS A 207 -16.18 27.47 -7.34
CA CYS A 207 -17.39 27.97 -8.01
C CYS A 207 -17.18 28.21 -9.52
N LEU A 208 -15.93 28.40 -9.98
CA LEU A 208 -15.59 28.60 -11.39
C LEU A 208 -15.52 27.25 -12.14
N TYR A 209 -16.64 26.55 -12.16
CA TYR A 209 -16.77 25.25 -12.81
C TYR A 209 -16.99 25.39 -14.32
N ASP A 210 -15.89 25.37 -15.06
CA ASP A 210 -15.88 25.34 -16.52
C ASP A 210 -15.54 23.92 -17.04
N PRO A 211 -16.54 23.10 -17.43
CA PRO A 211 -16.31 21.78 -18.01
C PRO A 211 -15.93 21.81 -19.50
N ILE A 212 -16.11 22.95 -20.21
CA ILE A 212 -15.81 23.04 -21.64
C ILE A 212 -14.37 23.54 -21.86
N GLY A 213 -13.89 24.44 -21.00
CA GLY A 213 -12.55 25.03 -21.04
C GLY A 213 -12.48 26.41 -21.68
N ALA A 214 -13.62 27.07 -21.94
CA ALA A 214 -13.68 28.39 -22.57
C ALA A 214 -13.21 29.54 -21.65
N LEU A 215 -13.27 29.35 -20.33
CA LEU A 215 -12.63 30.19 -19.31
C LEU A 215 -11.26 29.61 -18.90
N GLY A 216 -10.69 28.71 -19.70
CA GLY A 216 -9.44 27.99 -19.46
C GLY A 216 -8.29 28.88 -18.94
N PRO A 217 -8.00 30.06 -19.54
CA PRO A 217 -6.98 31.00 -19.06
C PRO A 217 -7.25 31.54 -17.64
N VAL A 218 -8.49 31.93 -17.34
CA VAL A 218 -8.91 32.51 -16.06
C VAL A 218 -8.92 31.45 -14.96
N VAL A 219 -9.47 30.27 -15.26
CA VAL A 219 -9.47 29.11 -14.37
C VAL A 219 -8.04 28.59 -14.15
N PHE A 220 -7.16 28.65 -15.16
CA PHE A 220 -5.75 28.31 -15.01
C PHE A 220 -4.99 29.29 -14.12
N TRP A 221 -5.21 30.60 -14.31
CA TRP A 221 -4.64 31.64 -13.45
C TRP A 221 -5.03 31.42 -11.98
N ALA A 222 -6.31 31.11 -11.72
CA ALA A 222 -6.79 30.75 -10.39
C ALA A 222 -6.16 29.45 -9.84
N LYS A 223 -5.98 28.41 -10.67
CA LYS A 223 -5.24 27.18 -10.30
C LYS A 223 -3.78 27.48 -9.91
N CYS A 224 -3.14 28.50 -10.51
CA CYS A 224 -1.79 28.93 -10.12
C CYS A 224 -1.75 29.55 -8.72
N ILE A 225 -2.67 30.47 -8.37
CA ILE A 225 -2.79 30.95 -6.98
C ILE A 225 -3.00 29.79 -6.00
N MET A 226 -3.84 28.82 -6.35
CA MET A 226 -4.03 27.65 -5.49
C MET A 226 -2.73 26.85 -5.31
N GLN A 227 -1.85 26.79 -6.31
CA GLN A 227 -0.52 26.19 -6.18
C GLN A 227 0.40 27.01 -5.24
N GLU A 228 0.40 28.34 -5.35
CA GLU A 228 1.14 29.24 -4.45
C GLU A 228 0.69 29.02 -2.97
N LEU A 229 -0.63 28.94 -2.73
CA LEU A 229 -1.22 28.62 -1.41
C LEU A 229 -0.89 27.21 -0.87
N TRP A 230 -0.46 26.27 -1.72
CA TRP A 230 0.06 24.96 -1.29
C TRP A 230 1.57 25.01 -0.97
N ILE A 231 2.33 25.87 -1.66
CA ILE A 231 3.77 26.07 -1.41
C ILE A 231 4.01 26.73 -0.05
N GLU A 232 3.15 27.68 0.35
CA GLU A 232 3.19 28.31 1.68
C GLU A 232 2.78 27.36 2.83
N LYS A 233 2.25 26.17 2.55
CA LYS A 233 1.87 25.12 3.52
C LYS A 233 0.86 25.56 4.60
N LEU A 234 0.09 26.61 4.34
CA LEU A 234 -0.93 27.15 5.24
C LEU A 234 -2.02 26.14 5.58
N ASP A 235 -2.53 26.22 6.80
CA ASP A 235 -3.80 25.63 7.22
C ASP A 235 -5.00 26.30 6.54
N TRP A 236 -6.17 25.65 6.60
CA TRP A 236 -7.38 26.10 5.89
C TRP A 236 -7.87 27.50 6.28
N ASP A 237 -7.74 27.87 7.55
CA ASP A 237 -8.27 29.11 8.11
C ASP A 237 -7.15 30.13 8.41
N ALA A 238 -5.99 29.95 7.79
CA ALA A 238 -4.87 30.89 7.84
C ALA A 238 -4.89 31.85 6.64
N SER A 239 -4.49 33.10 6.89
CA SER A 239 -4.29 34.12 5.86
C SER A 239 -2.97 33.90 5.12
N PRO A 240 -2.93 34.09 3.78
CA PRO A 240 -1.69 33.98 3.00
C PRO A 240 -0.85 35.27 3.03
N SER A 241 0.31 35.23 2.36
CA SER A 241 1.16 36.42 2.20
C SER A 241 0.47 37.55 1.42
N SER A 242 0.92 38.79 1.65
CA SER A 242 0.32 39.99 1.03
C SER A 242 0.35 39.94 -0.50
N ASP A 243 1.43 39.45 -1.11
CA ASP A 243 1.55 39.29 -2.56
C ASP A 243 0.44 38.39 -3.15
N ILE A 244 0.09 37.29 -2.48
CA ILE A 244 -1.03 36.43 -2.89
C ILE A 244 -2.38 37.11 -2.65
N ILE A 245 -2.53 37.85 -1.55
CA ILE A 245 -3.73 38.63 -1.22
C ILE A 245 -3.98 39.72 -2.28
N ASP A 246 -2.97 40.48 -2.67
CA ASP A 246 -3.07 41.58 -3.64
C ASP A 246 -3.43 41.06 -5.04
N LYS A 247 -2.75 39.98 -5.50
CA LYS A 247 -3.12 39.26 -6.74
C LYS A 247 -4.59 38.80 -6.68
N TRP A 248 -5.00 38.18 -5.58
CA TRP A 248 -6.35 37.65 -5.41
C TRP A 248 -7.41 38.76 -5.41
N HIS A 249 -7.16 39.90 -4.77
CA HIS A 249 -8.08 41.04 -4.78
C HIS A 249 -8.26 41.64 -6.18
N LYS A 250 -7.19 41.73 -6.99
CA LYS A 250 -7.30 42.14 -8.42
C LYS A 250 -8.24 41.18 -9.17
N PHE A 251 -7.96 39.87 -9.08
CA PHE A 251 -8.76 38.83 -9.72
C PHE A 251 -10.24 38.84 -9.30
N THR A 252 -10.55 38.98 -8.01
CA THR A 252 -11.93 39.03 -7.53
C THR A 252 -12.69 40.28 -7.95
N THR A 253 -11.99 41.41 -8.13
CA THR A 253 -12.61 42.66 -8.62
C THR A 253 -13.04 42.49 -10.07
N GLU A 254 -12.11 42.06 -10.94
CA GLU A 254 -12.35 41.81 -12.36
C GLU A 254 -13.34 40.66 -12.63
N LEU A 255 -13.50 39.71 -11.68
CA LEU A 255 -14.34 38.52 -11.87
C LEU A 255 -15.79 38.85 -12.25
N THR A 256 -16.29 40.00 -11.79
CA THR A 256 -17.65 40.49 -12.10
C THR A 256 -17.86 40.76 -13.60
N ALA A 257 -16.79 41.11 -14.34
CA ALA A 257 -16.85 41.34 -15.78
C ALA A 257 -17.24 40.09 -16.59
N LEU A 258 -16.98 38.88 -16.06
CA LEU A 258 -17.38 37.61 -16.68
C LEU A 258 -18.90 37.44 -16.80
N SER A 259 -19.71 38.25 -16.11
CA SER A 259 -21.16 38.31 -16.35
C SER A 259 -21.52 38.72 -17.79
N SER A 260 -20.62 39.41 -18.50
CA SER A 260 -20.76 39.76 -19.92
C SER A 260 -20.26 38.67 -20.89
N PHE A 261 -19.64 37.59 -20.37
CA PHE A 261 -19.05 36.55 -21.18
C PHE A 261 -20.12 35.70 -21.89
N SER A 262 -19.96 35.50 -23.19
CA SER A 262 -20.85 34.66 -23.99
C SER A 262 -20.06 33.85 -25.03
N LEU A 263 -20.47 32.59 -25.21
CA LEU A 263 -19.89 31.66 -26.17
C LEU A 263 -20.98 31.17 -27.13
N SER A 264 -20.68 31.09 -28.43
CA SER A 264 -21.62 30.55 -29.40
C SER A 264 -21.88 29.06 -29.15
N ARG A 265 -23.08 28.75 -28.65
CA ARG A 265 -23.48 27.40 -28.29
C ARG A 265 -23.68 26.54 -29.55
N TYR A 266 -24.54 26.99 -30.47
CA TYR A 266 -24.98 26.21 -31.62
C TYR A 266 -23.89 26.13 -32.70
N ILE A 267 -23.57 24.91 -33.11
CA ILE A 267 -22.62 24.58 -34.19
C ILE A 267 -23.45 24.13 -35.38
N ASN A 268 -23.57 24.97 -36.42
CA ASN A 268 -24.31 24.61 -37.62
C ASN A 268 -23.46 23.68 -38.50
N VAL A 269 -24.04 22.53 -38.86
CA VAL A 269 -23.40 21.53 -39.74
C VAL A 269 -24.32 21.05 -40.87
N CYS A 270 -25.58 21.50 -40.91
CA CYS A 270 -26.59 20.97 -41.83
C CYS A 270 -26.28 21.27 -43.31
N SER A 271 -25.49 22.31 -43.58
CA SER A 271 -25.06 22.75 -44.92
C SER A 271 -23.55 22.57 -45.15
N SER A 272 -22.85 21.78 -44.32
CA SER A 272 -21.38 21.73 -44.38
C SER A 272 -20.85 20.93 -45.59
N LYS A 273 -20.04 21.58 -46.42
CA LYS A 273 -19.26 21.01 -47.51
C LYS A 273 -18.07 20.20 -46.99
N THR A 274 -17.34 20.72 -46.01
CA THR A 274 -16.33 19.96 -45.26
C THR A 274 -16.28 20.38 -43.78
N ILE A 275 -15.91 19.43 -42.92
CA ILE A 275 -15.70 19.65 -41.48
C ILE A 275 -14.27 19.21 -41.14
N GLN A 276 -13.51 20.07 -40.47
CA GLN A 276 -12.13 19.85 -40.07
C GLN A 276 -11.97 20.03 -38.55
N LEU A 277 -11.25 19.11 -37.90
CA LEU A 277 -10.98 19.17 -36.46
C LEU A 277 -9.56 19.71 -36.23
N LEU A 278 -9.47 20.85 -35.57
CA LEU A 278 -8.24 21.64 -35.47
C LEU A 278 -7.75 21.70 -34.03
N GLY A 279 -6.46 21.48 -33.79
CA GLY A 279 -5.89 21.42 -32.45
C GLY A 279 -4.64 22.28 -32.26
N PHE A 280 -4.57 23.05 -31.18
CA PHE A 280 -3.40 23.85 -30.82
C PHE A 280 -2.91 23.50 -29.41
N THR A 281 -1.60 23.65 -29.16
CA THR A 281 -1.01 23.34 -27.87
C THR A 281 0.18 24.25 -27.54
N ASP A 282 0.38 24.50 -26.25
CA ASP A 282 1.46 25.32 -25.71
C ASP A 282 1.88 24.86 -24.30
N ALA A 283 3.10 25.19 -23.88
CA ALA A 283 3.58 25.01 -22.52
C ALA A 283 4.49 26.14 -22.03
N SER A 284 4.09 26.77 -20.93
CA SER A 284 4.90 27.71 -20.16
C SER A 284 5.59 27.04 -18.96
N GLN A 285 6.38 27.81 -18.22
CA GLN A 285 6.93 27.35 -16.93
C GLN A 285 5.86 27.14 -15.84
N LYS A 286 4.67 27.76 -15.97
CA LYS A 286 3.55 27.59 -15.03
C LYS A 286 2.74 26.31 -15.29
N GLY A 287 2.71 25.83 -16.53
CA GLY A 287 1.88 24.71 -16.95
C GLY A 287 1.69 24.65 -18.45
N TYR A 288 0.82 23.74 -18.91
CA TYR A 288 0.61 23.46 -20.31
C TYR A 288 -0.88 23.31 -20.64
N ALA A 289 -1.21 23.62 -21.90
CA ALA A 289 -2.58 23.69 -22.38
C ALA A 289 -2.73 23.08 -23.77
N ALA A 290 -3.97 22.68 -24.07
CA ALA A 290 -4.39 22.27 -25.39
C ALA A 290 -5.81 22.78 -25.64
N VAL A 291 -6.08 23.25 -26.86
CA VAL A 291 -7.38 23.76 -27.30
C VAL A 291 -7.78 23.12 -28.63
N VAL A 292 -9.08 22.93 -28.84
CA VAL A 292 -9.64 22.26 -30.01
C VAL A 292 -10.77 23.11 -30.60
N TYR A 293 -10.75 23.27 -31.92
CA TYR A 293 -11.77 23.96 -32.72
C TYR A 293 -12.37 23.02 -33.77
N LEU A 294 -13.60 23.31 -34.18
CA LEU A 294 -14.21 22.78 -35.39
C LEU A 294 -14.23 23.88 -36.44
N ARG A 295 -13.61 23.64 -37.59
CA ARG A 295 -13.71 24.51 -38.77
C ARG A 295 -14.70 23.89 -39.73
N VAL A 296 -15.79 24.60 -40.00
CA VAL A 296 -16.87 24.20 -40.90
C VAL A 296 -16.81 25.09 -42.13
N ILE A 297 -16.78 24.48 -43.31
CA ILE A 297 -16.96 25.19 -44.59
C ILE A 297 -18.37 24.87 -45.10
N ASP A 298 -19.17 25.89 -45.40
CA ASP A 298 -20.51 25.72 -45.98
C ASP A 298 -20.44 25.39 -47.50
N MET A 299 -21.57 25.06 -48.12
CA MET A 299 -21.68 24.91 -49.58
C MET A 299 -21.40 26.21 -50.34
N GLN A 300 -21.44 27.36 -49.66
CA GLN A 300 -21.07 28.67 -50.19
C GLN A 300 -19.57 29.01 -50.04
N ASP A 301 -18.75 28.06 -49.56
CA ASP A 301 -17.33 28.23 -49.20
C ASP A 301 -17.05 29.24 -48.06
N GLU A 302 -18.10 29.77 -47.42
CA GLU A 302 -18.01 30.50 -46.15
C GLU A 302 -17.46 29.62 -45.02
N VAL A 303 -16.58 30.19 -44.17
CA VAL A 303 -15.83 29.46 -43.15
C VAL A 303 -16.20 29.92 -41.75
N THR A 304 -16.77 29.02 -40.95
CA THR A 304 -17.05 29.27 -39.53
C THR A 304 -16.15 28.42 -38.64
N VAL A 305 -15.50 29.06 -37.66
CA VAL A 305 -14.66 28.41 -36.65
C VAL A 305 -15.38 28.42 -35.30
N TYR A 306 -15.50 27.25 -34.67
CA TYR A 306 -16.15 27.08 -33.38
C TYR A 306 -15.16 26.50 -32.36
N PHE A 307 -14.91 27.19 -31.26
CA PHE A 307 -14.23 26.61 -30.09
C PHE A 307 -15.03 25.40 -29.58
N LEU A 308 -14.41 24.21 -29.53
CA LEU A 308 -15.02 23.01 -28.97
C LEU A 308 -14.68 22.85 -27.49
N THR A 309 -13.39 22.83 -27.15
CA THR A 309 -12.92 22.58 -25.77
C THR A 309 -11.49 23.08 -25.55
N GLY A 310 -11.16 23.41 -24.30
CA GLY A 310 -9.81 23.69 -23.82
C GLY A 310 -9.52 22.91 -22.53
N GLU A 311 -8.25 22.53 -22.30
CA GLU A 311 -7.87 21.77 -21.10
C GLU A 311 -6.48 22.23 -20.62
N THR A 312 -6.35 22.50 -19.32
CA THR A 312 -5.23 23.27 -18.74
C THR A 312 -4.67 22.61 -17.47
N LYS A 313 -3.35 22.35 -17.47
CA LYS A 313 -2.66 21.55 -16.44
C LYS A 313 -1.43 22.28 -15.90
N VAL A 314 -1.48 22.60 -14.61
CA VAL A 314 -0.39 23.28 -13.89
C VAL A 314 0.84 22.38 -13.86
N ALA A 315 2.03 22.98 -14.00
CA ALA A 315 3.30 22.27 -13.92
C ALA A 315 3.53 21.71 -12.50
N PRO A 316 4.08 20.49 -12.36
CA PRO A 316 4.39 19.94 -11.05
C PRO A 316 5.54 20.70 -10.38
N PHE A 317 5.48 20.82 -9.05
CA PHE A 317 6.41 21.63 -8.28
C PHE A 317 7.83 21.02 -8.19
N LYS A 318 8.86 21.86 -8.38
CA LYS A 318 10.28 21.49 -8.32
C LYS A 318 10.75 21.29 -6.88
N ALA A 319 10.45 20.13 -6.29
CA ALA A 319 10.67 19.86 -4.87
C ALA A 319 12.14 19.58 -4.47
N SER A 320 13.07 19.38 -5.42
CA SER A 320 14.49 19.12 -5.12
C SER A 320 15.41 19.41 -6.31
N GLN A 321 16.72 19.57 -6.05
CA GLN A 321 17.75 19.69 -7.10
C GLN A 321 17.87 18.43 -7.99
N ALA A 322 17.36 17.27 -7.57
CA ALA A 322 17.30 16.10 -8.43
C ALA A 322 16.19 16.21 -9.52
N ASP A 323 15.35 17.24 -9.45
CA ASP A 323 14.19 17.45 -10.32
C ASP A 323 14.37 18.62 -11.31
N GLU A 324 15.59 18.78 -11.83
CA GLU A 324 15.87 19.42 -13.13
C GLU A 324 15.19 18.67 -14.31
N SER A 325 14.40 17.64 -14.02
CA SER A 325 13.84 16.67 -14.95
C SER A 325 12.65 17.19 -15.78
N LEU A 326 12.29 18.47 -15.68
CA LEU A 326 11.27 19.13 -16.51
C LEU A 326 11.78 20.44 -17.10
N ILE A 327 12.70 20.29 -18.06
CA ILE A 327 13.06 21.30 -19.07
C ILE A 327 11.80 21.61 -19.91
N ILE A 328 11.63 22.85 -20.38
CA ILE A 328 10.41 23.31 -21.09
C ILE A 328 9.95 22.37 -22.24
N PRO A 329 10.83 21.83 -23.12
CA PRO A 329 10.43 20.82 -24.12
C PRO A 329 9.72 19.58 -23.57
N ARG A 330 9.98 19.16 -22.33
CA ARG A 330 9.25 18.05 -21.69
C ARG A 330 7.82 18.42 -21.34
N LEU A 331 7.55 19.70 -21.04
CA LEU A 331 6.20 20.23 -20.80
C LEU A 331 5.48 20.42 -22.14
N GLU A 332 6.14 20.99 -23.15
CA GLU A 332 5.62 21.12 -24.54
C GLU A 332 5.20 19.74 -25.09
N LEU A 333 6.01 18.69 -24.89
CA LEU A 333 5.66 17.32 -25.29
C LEU A 333 4.53 16.70 -24.43
N CYS A 334 4.31 17.18 -23.20
CA CYS A 334 3.12 16.83 -22.43
C CYS A 334 1.88 17.57 -22.92
N ALA A 335 2.02 18.80 -23.42
CA ALA A 335 0.98 19.58 -24.09
C ALA A 335 0.52 18.87 -25.38
N ALA A 336 1.45 18.50 -26.26
CA ALA A 336 1.15 17.72 -27.46
C ALA A 336 0.46 16.37 -27.15
N LEU A 337 0.83 15.71 -26.05
CA LEU A 337 0.13 14.50 -25.60
C LEU A 337 -1.27 14.80 -25.00
N LEU A 338 -1.45 15.94 -24.33
CA LEU A 338 -2.77 16.39 -23.88
C LEU A 338 -3.69 16.65 -25.08
N LEU A 339 -3.20 17.37 -26.09
CA LEU A 339 -3.94 17.62 -27.32
C LEU A 339 -4.31 16.31 -28.05
N ALA A 340 -3.38 15.36 -28.17
CA ALA A 340 -3.65 14.06 -28.78
C ALA A 340 -4.71 13.24 -28.04
N LEU A 341 -4.77 13.35 -26.70
CA LEU A 341 -5.82 12.73 -25.89
C LEU A 341 -7.18 13.42 -26.09
N LEU A 342 -7.21 14.75 -26.12
CA LEU A 342 -8.44 15.52 -26.37
C LEU A 342 -9.00 15.20 -27.75
N LEU A 343 -8.21 15.31 -28.82
CA LEU A 343 -8.65 15.04 -30.19
C LEU A 343 -9.14 13.60 -30.35
N SER A 344 -8.43 12.61 -29.79
CA SER A 344 -8.88 11.22 -29.78
C SER A 344 -10.24 11.03 -29.08
N HIS A 345 -10.51 11.79 -28.01
CA HIS A 345 -11.81 11.80 -27.32
C HIS A 345 -12.89 12.48 -28.16
N GLN A 346 -12.62 13.68 -28.68
CA GLN A 346 -13.55 14.43 -29.54
C GLN A 346 -13.96 13.59 -30.76
N LEU A 347 -13.01 12.95 -31.44
CA LEU A 347 -13.29 12.03 -32.55
C LEU A 347 -14.22 10.89 -32.15
N PHE A 348 -14.01 10.28 -30.97
CA PHE A 348 -14.89 9.22 -30.47
C PHE A 348 -16.31 9.72 -30.15
N VAL A 349 -16.46 10.92 -29.61
CA VAL A 349 -17.77 11.48 -29.24
C VAL A 349 -18.55 11.98 -30.46
N LEU A 350 -17.84 12.54 -31.46
CA LEU A 350 -18.41 13.18 -32.66
C LEU A 350 -18.70 12.22 -33.82
N ARG A 351 -18.06 11.03 -33.88
CA ARG A 351 -18.23 10.02 -34.95
C ARG A 351 -19.69 9.68 -35.28
N ASP A 352 -20.57 9.74 -34.28
CA ASP A 352 -21.99 9.35 -34.37
C ASP A 352 -22.89 10.58 -34.71
N ILE A 353 -22.28 11.72 -35.03
CA ILE A 353 -22.93 13.03 -35.23
C ILE A 353 -22.48 13.69 -36.54
N VAL A 354 -21.15 13.74 -36.78
CA VAL A 354 -20.54 14.45 -37.92
C VAL A 354 -19.37 13.67 -38.52
N THR A 355 -19.25 13.72 -39.85
CA THR A 355 -18.09 13.15 -40.56
C THR A 355 -16.96 14.20 -40.62
N ILE A 356 -15.86 13.93 -39.92
CA ILE A 356 -14.67 14.79 -39.90
C ILE A 356 -13.73 14.36 -41.03
N TYR A 357 -13.44 15.27 -41.96
CA TYR A 357 -12.66 15.00 -43.17
C TYR A 357 -11.15 15.06 -42.94
N CYS A 358 -10.69 15.90 -41.99
CA CYS A 358 -9.27 16.16 -41.76
C CYS A 358 -9.04 16.54 -40.29
N ILE A 359 -7.88 16.16 -39.76
CA ILE A 359 -7.41 16.52 -38.41
C ILE A 359 -6.05 17.19 -38.58
N ARG A 360 -5.90 18.42 -38.08
CA ARG A 360 -4.63 19.17 -38.13
C ARG A 360 -4.24 19.65 -36.74
N THR A 361 -2.96 19.57 -36.41
CA THR A 361 -2.42 20.00 -35.11
C THR A 361 -1.25 20.95 -35.23
N TRP A 362 -1.21 21.95 -34.35
CA TRP A 362 -0.18 22.98 -34.31
C TRP A 362 0.51 23.05 -32.95
N SER A 363 1.82 23.32 -33.00
CA SER A 363 2.65 23.73 -31.86
C SER A 363 3.71 24.71 -32.37
N ASP A 364 4.10 25.67 -31.55
CA ASP A 364 5.24 26.57 -31.80
C ASP A 364 6.58 25.94 -31.41
N SER A 365 6.58 24.88 -30.60
CA SER A 365 7.79 24.11 -30.30
C SER A 365 8.27 23.29 -31.51
N THR A 366 9.23 23.86 -32.23
CA THR A 366 10.02 23.16 -33.25
C THR A 366 10.70 21.90 -32.72
N ILE A 367 11.07 21.85 -31.43
CA ILE A 367 11.67 20.68 -30.76
C ILE A 367 10.64 19.54 -30.66
N VAL A 368 9.41 19.83 -30.23
CA VAL A 368 8.34 18.84 -30.17
C VAL A 368 7.97 18.34 -31.56
N LEU A 369 7.87 19.23 -32.55
CA LEU A 369 7.61 18.83 -33.94
C LEU A 369 8.71 17.90 -34.48
N ALA A 370 9.99 18.23 -34.23
CA ALA A 370 11.11 17.37 -34.59
C ALA A 370 11.09 16.01 -33.86
N TRP A 371 10.69 15.96 -32.60
CA TRP A 371 10.48 14.71 -31.86
C TRP A 371 9.28 13.89 -32.36
N VAL A 372 8.17 14.55 -32.73
CA VAL A 372 6.94 13.91 -33.22
C VAL A 372 7.12 13.36 -34.63
N ASN A 373 7.95 13.99 -35.47
CA ASN A 373 8.26 13.55 -36.83
C ASN A 373 9.47 12.58 -36.91
N GLY A 374 10.50 12.76 -36.07
CA GLY A 374 11.75 12.00 -36.12
C GLY A 374 11.69 10.50 -35.74
N GLU A 375 12.83 9.82 -35.83
CA GLU A 375 12.94 8.40 -35.49
C GLU A 375 12.95 8.16 -33.96
N GLN A 376 11.90 7.51 -33.45
CA GLN A 376 11.77 7.07 -32.04
C GLN A 376 12.99 6.31 -31.46
N LYS A 377 13.79 5.66 -32.32
CA LYS A 377 15.02 4.94 -31.94
C LYS A 377 16.11 5.87 -31.38
N GLN A 378 16.13 7.13 -31.79
CA GLN A 378 17.20 8.09 -31.50
C GLN A 378 17.02 8.76 -30.13
N PHE A 379 15.78 9.00 -29.69
CA PHE A 379 15.44 9.72 -28.44
C PHE A 379 15.53 8.88 -27.16
N LYS A 380 15.63 9.51 -25.99
CA LYS A 380 15.53 8.88 -24.66
C LYS A 380 14.08 8.44 -24.35
N VAL A 381 13.95 7.51 -23.40
CA VAL A 381 12.70 6.81 -23.06
C VAL A 381 11.51 7.75 -22.76
N PHE A 382 11.76 8.90 -22.12
CA PHE A 382 10.71 9.88 -21.79
C PHE A 382 9.99 10.40 -23.05
N VAL A 383 10.78 10.73 -24.09
CA VAL A 383 10.31 11.22 -25.38
C VAL A 383 9.74 10.06 -26.21
N THR A 384 10.48 8.96 -26.34
CA THR A 384 10.05 7.75 -27.09
C THR A 384 8.66 7.30 -26.67
N ASN A 385 8.37 7.19 -25.37
CA ASN A 385 7.09 6.70 -24.87
C ASN A 385 5.93 7.68 -25.18
N ARG A 386 6.17 9.00 -25.10
CA ARG A 386 5.14 10.01 -25.39
C ARG A 386 4.85 10.11 -26.88
N VAL A 387 5.88 10.19 -27.72
CA VAL A 387 5.73 10.21 -29.19
C VAL A 387 5.04 8.93 -29.69
N THR A 388 5.36 7.77 -29.10
CA THR A 388 4.63 6.52 -29.39
C THR A 388 3.15 6.64 -29.05
N LYS A 389 2.81 7.20 -27.88
CA LYS A 389 1.40 7.38 -27.48
C LYS A 389 0.66 8.40 -28.38
N ILE A 390 1.30 9.52 -28.75
CA ILE A 390 0.74 10.51 -29.68
C ILE A 390 0.41 9.83 -31.03
N ARG A 391 1.40 9.17 -31.65
CA ARG A 391 1.19 8.46 -32.93
C ARG A 391 0.18 7.30 -32.84
N SER A 392 -0.02 6.69 -31.67
CA SER A 392 -1.05 5.65 -31.49
C SER A 392 -2.46 6.18 -31.28
N LEU A 393 -2.61 7.44 -30.82
CA LEU A 393 -3.90 8.11 -30.66
C LEU A 393 -4.33 8.80 -31.96
N LEU A 394 -3.37 9.35 -32.69
CA LEU A 394 -3.57 10.11 -33.93
C LEU A 394 -2.61 9.60 -35.03
N PRO A 395 -2.93 8.46 -35.68
CA PRO A 395 -2.04 7.85 -36.68
C PRO A 395 -2.00 8.56 -38.04
N HIS A 396 -2.98 9.44 -38.32
CA HIS A 396 -3.16 10.12 -39.61
C HIS A 396 -3.31 11.65 -39.45
N CYS A 397 -2.63 12.23 -38.44
CA CYS A 397 -2.73 13.65 -38.12
C CYS A 397 -1.45 14.41 -38.52
N GLU A 398 -1.62 15.54 -39.19
CA GLU A 398 -0.52 16.42 -39.57
C GLU A 398 -0.12 17.33 -38.40
N TRP A 399 1.19 17.44 -38.14
CA TRP A 399 1.76 18.31 -37.11
C TRP A 399 2.55 19.46 -37.76
N SER A 400 2.08 20.69 -37.56
CA SER A 400 2.58 21.90 -38.20
C SER A 400 3.07 22.94 -37.17
N HIS A 401 3.92 23.87 -37.63
CA HIS A 401 4.37 24.99 -36.82
C HIS A 401 3.36 26.15 -36.83
N VAL A 402 3.19 26.82 -35.69
CA VAL A 402 2.46 28.10 -35.55
C VAL A 402 3.37 29.12 -34.86
N ARG A 403 3.25 30.43 -35.13
CA ARG A 403 3.99 31.44 -34.35
C ARG A 403 3.33 31.56 -32.97
N SER A 404 4.10 31.71 -31.89
CA SER A 404 3.54 31.82 -30.54
C SER A 404 2.51 32.94 -30.38
N LEU A 405 2.66 34.05 -31.12
CA LEU A 405 1.69 35.16 -31.15
C LEU A 405 0.33 34.77 -31.75
N ASP A 406 0.29 33.78 -32.65
CA ASP A 406 -0.94 33.26 -33.24
C ASP A 406 -1.45 31.98 -32.51
N ASN A 407 -0.79 31.56 -31.41
CA ASN A 407 -1.09 30.29 -30.75
C ASN A 407 -2.18 30.47 -29.67
N PRO A 408 -3.43 30.01 -29.90
CA PRO A 408 -4.53 30.23 -28.96
C PRO A 408 -4.45 29.37 -27.69
N ALA A 409 -3.48 28.45 -27.60
CA ALA A 409 -3.17 27.72 -26.38
C ALA A 409 -2.29 28.51 -25.39
N ASP A 410 -1.54 29.51 -25.85
CA ASP A 410 -0.62 30.31 -25.01
C ASP A 410 -1.34 31.06 -23.86
N PRO A 411 -2.47 31.79 -24.10
CA PRO A 411 -3.31 32.33 -23.05
C PRO A 411 -3.66 31.31 -21.94
N ALA A 412 -3.91 30.07 -22.33
CA ALA A 412 -4.34 29.00 -21.44
C ALA A 412 -3.20 28.27 -20.71
N SER A 413 -1.95 28.41 -21.17
CA SER A 413 -0.76 27.85 -20.51
C SER A 413 -0.11 28.82 -19.51
N ARG A 414 -0.32 30.13 -19.71
CA ARG A 414 0.22 31.22 -18.86
C ARG A 414 -0.81 31.74 -17.86
N GLY A 415 -2.10 31.66 -18.21
CA GLY A 415 -3.22 32.22 -17.47
C GLY A 415 -3.39 33.72 -17.71
N MET A 416 -4.63 34.17 -17.75
CA MET A 416 -5.04 35.57 -17.93
C MET A 416 -6.05 35.97 -16.87
N LEU A 417 -6.17 37.28 -16.64
CA LEU A 417 -7.21 37.87 -15.81
C LEU A 417 -8.55 38.01 -16.58
N PRO A 418 -9.68 38.22 -15.89
CA PRO A 418 -10.99 38.27 -16.53
C PRO A 418 -11.15 39.33 -17.62
N GLU A 419 -10.66 40.56 -17.41
CA GLU A 419 -10.79 41.64 -18.42
C GLU A 419 -9.84 41.42 -19.61
N GLU A 420 -8.67 40.82 -19.37
CA GLU A 420 -7.71 40.42 -20.39
C GLU A 420 -8.32 39.38 -21.35
N LEU A 421 -9.09 38.40 -20.84
CA LEU A 421 -9.76 37.37 -21.65
C LEU A 421 -10.92 37.93 -22.49
N LEU A 422 -11.67 38.91 -21.97
CA LEU A 422 -12.76 39.56 -22.71
C LEU A 422 -12.22 40.39 -23.90
N THR A 423 -11.03 40.96 -23.72
CA THR A 423 -10.31 41.78 -24.71
C THR A 423 -9.59 40.91 -25.74
N ASN A 424 -8.78 39.93 -25.30
CA ASN A 424 -8.01 39.05 -26.18
C ASN A 424 -8.75 37.75 -26.50
N ARG A 425 -9.58 37.78 -27.55
CA ARG A 425 -10.40 36.65 -27.99
C ARG A 425 -9.69 35.58 -28.82
N LEU A 426 -8.35 35.65 -28.97
CA LEU A 426 -7.56 34.63 -29.69
C LEU A 426 -7.87 33.21 -29.18
N HIS A 427 -8.02 33.04 -27.86
CA HIS A 427 -8.35 31.76 -27.23
C HIS A 427 -9.72 31.17 -27.67
N LEU A 428 -10.67 32.00 -28.10
CA LEU A 428 -12.04 31.58 -28.42
C LEU A 428 -12.35 31.56 -29.91
N ASN A 429 -11.80 32.52 -30.65
CA ASN A 429 -12.00 32.62 -32.10
C ASN A 429 -10.93 31.81 -32.88
N GLY A 430 -9.78 31.54 -32.26
CA GLY A 430 -8.58 31.08 -32.97
C GLY A 430 -7.92 32.19 -33.79
N PRO A 431 -6.78 31.91 -34.43
CA PRO A 431 -6.07 32.88 -35.27
C PRO A 431 -6.76 33.09 -36.63
N GLU A 432 -6.59 34.29 -37.20
CA GLU A 432 -7.30 34.76 -38.40
C GLU A 432 -7.15 33.84 -39.63
N PHE A 433 -5.99 33.19 -39.79
CA PHE A 433 -5.74 32.28 -40.92
C PHE A 433 -6.67 31.05 -40.95
N LEU A 434 -7.40 30.76 -39.87
CA LEU A 434 -8.42 29.69 -39.87
C LEU A 434 -9.67 30.06 -40.69
N TYR A 435 -9.92 31.34 -40.94
CA TYR A 435 -11.13 31.82 -41.63
C TYR A 435 -10.96 31.93 -43.15
N ASP A 436 -9.73 31.87 -43.68
CA ASP A 436 -9.49 31.83 -45.13
C ASP A 436 -9.92 30.46 -45.70
N PRO A 437 -10.88 30.39 -46.65
CA PRO A 437 -11.30 29.14 -47.29
C PRO A 437 -10.17 28.48 -48.11
N ASN A 438 -9.34 29.30 -48.75
CA ASN A 438 -8.24 28.89 -49.62
C ASN A 438 -6.93 28.63 -48.86
N CYS A 439 -6.96 28.65 -47.52
CA CYS A 439 -5.78 28.49 -46.69
C CYS A 439 -5.10 27.14 -46.96
N GLN A 440 -4.09 27.18 -47.84
CA GLN A 440 -3.10 26.12 -47.90
C GLN A 440 -2.32 26.23 -46.60
N PHE A 441 -2.68 25.40 -45.62
CA PHE A 441 -1.91 25.16 -44.40
C PHE A 441 -0.59 24.50 -44.77
N SER A 442 0.28 25.27 -45.43
CA SER A 442 1.55 24.82 -45.97
C SER A 442 2.37 24.28 -44.81
N SER A 443 2.83 23.03 -44.93
CA SER A 443 3.85 22.49 -44.05
C SER A 443 5.08 23.39 -44.17
N LEU A 444 5.22 24.36 -43.25
CA LEU A 444 6.44 25.13 -43.09
C LEU A 444 7.54 24.12 -42.91
N MET A 445 8.37 23.97 -43.94
CA MET A 445 9.41 22.95 -43.99
C MET A 445 10.31 23.17 -42.79
N LEU A 446 10.16 22.30 -41.79
CA LEU A 446 10.98 22.32 -40.60
C LEU A 446 12.41 22.16 -41.08
N ASN A 447 13.22 23.22 -40.94
CA ASN A 447 14.66 23.14 -41.16
C ASN A 447 15.15 21.89 -40.41
N GLU A 448 15.72 20.92 -41.13
CA GLU A 448 16.07 19.63 -40.55
C GLU A 448 17.19 19.83 -39.54
N PHE A 449 16.81 20.08 -38.28
CA PHE A 449 17.75 20.17 -37.17
C PHE A 449 18.57 18.88 -37.16
N PRO A 450 19.91 18.97 -37.30
CA PRO A 450 20.75 17.79 -37.21
C PRO A 450 20.45 17.08 -35.89
N PRO A 451 20.25 15.75 -35.87
CA PRO A 451 19.87 15.04 -34.64
C PRO A 451 20.90 15.24 -33.52
N GLU A 452 22.13 15.61 -33.84
CA GLU A 452 23.17 15.95 -32.85
C GLU A 452 22.86 17.23 -32.05
N GLN A 453 21.92 18.08 -32.48
CA GLN A 453 21.49 19.31 -31.79
C GLN A 453 20.21 19.15 -30.95
N LEU A 454 19.39 18.13 -31.18
CA LEU A 454 18.11 17.97 -30.47
C LEU A 454 18.32 17.46 -29.04
N PRO A 455 17.63 18.04 -28.03
CA PRO A 455 17.72 17.54 -26.66
C PRO A 455 17.20 16.10 -26.56
N GLU A 456 17.67 15.43 -25.51
CA GLU A 456 17.28 14.06 -25.17
C GLU A 456 17.58 12.95 -26.18
N ILE A 457 18.52 13.13 -27.12
CA ILE A 457 19.02 12.00 -27.93
C ILE A 457 19.95 11.06 -27.15
N LYS A 458 19.97 9.79 -27.56
CA LYS A 458 20.89 8.76 -27.04
C LYS A 458 22.30 9.02 -27.58
N THR A 459 23.25 9.33 -26.70
CA THR A 459 24.65 9.54 -27.07
C THR A 459 25.22 8.27 -27.73
N SER A 460 25.52 8.34 -29.02
CA SER A 460 26.06 7.22 -29.79
C SER A 460 27.57 7.12 -29.58
N PHE A 461 27.99 6.33 -28.58
CA PHE A 461 29.40 6.00 -28.35
C PHE A 461 30.03 5.32 -29.59
N LYS A 462 30.76 6.10 -30.40
CA LYS A 462 31.60 5.60 -31.50
C LYS A 462 32.86 4.94 -30.92
N ASN A 463 32.70 3.73 -30.39
CA ASN A 463 33.82 2.94 -29.84
C ASN A 463 34.81 2.57 -30.96
N VAL A 464 35.91 3.31 -31.06
CA VAL A 464 37.06 2.95 -31.90
C VAL A 464 37.79 1.79 -31.24
N LEU A 465 37.94 0.67 -31.96
CA LEU A 465 38.63 -0.52 -31.46
C LEU A 465 40.09 -0.52 -31.92
N PHE A 466 41.01 -0.36 -30.97
CA PHE A 466 42.41 -0.73 -31.18
C PHE A 466 42.51 -2.26 -31.21
N VAL A 467 43.04 -2.83 -32.29
CA VAL A 467 43.15 -4.28 -32.45
C VAL A 467 44.56 -4.73 -32.06
N GLN A 468 44.64 -5.63 -31.07
CA GLN A 468 45.81 -6.46 -30.83
C GLN A 468 45.42 -7.91 -31.08
N ASP A 469 46.17 -8.61 -31.94
CA ASP A 469 45.93 -10.02 -32.27
C ASP A 469 46.42 -10.96 -31.15
N SER A 470 45.69 -10.93 -30.02
CA SER A 470 45.68 -12.02 -29.05
C SER A 470 44.25 -12.55 -28.92
N ILE A 471 44.09 -13.88 -28.94
CA ILE A 471 42.79 -14.53 -28.78
C ILE A 471 42.40 -14.50 -27.29
N GLN A 472 42.09 -13.30 -26.80
CA GLN A 472 41.52 -13.13 -25.47
C GLN A 472 40.16 -13.86 -25.41
N PRO A 473 39.87 -14.61 -24.33
CA PRO A 473 38.57 -15.23 -24.18
C PRO A 473 37.50 -14.14 -24.17
N ILE A 474 36.39 -14.36 -24.89
CA ILE A 474 35.28 -13.41 -24.95
C ILE A 474 34.75 -13.22 -23.52
N ARG A 475 35.13 -12.12 -22.89
CA ARG A 475 34.69 -11.76 -21.54
C ARG A 475 33.22 -11.34 -21.62
N TYR A 476 32.34 -12.32 -21.39
CA TYR A 476 30.93 -12.07 -21.15
C TYR A 476 30.80 -11.15 -19.95
N ASP A 477 30.36 -9.93 -20.22
CA ASP A 477 30.11 -8.91 -19.20
C ASP A 477 29.13 -9.44 -18.16
N GLN A 478 29.44 -9.22 -16.88
CA GLN A 478 28.59 -9.63 -15.75
C GLN A 478 27.21 -8.93 -15.79
N SER A 479 27.04 -7.86 -16.58
CA SER A 479 25.75 -7.22 -16.88
C SER A 479 24.77 -8.08 -17.73
N ILE A 480 25.20 -9.24 -18.24
CA ILE A 480 24.34 -10.14 -19.01
C ILE A 480 23.49 -10.97 -18.04
N SER A 481 22.26 -10.53 -17.81
CA SER A 481 21.36 -11.14 -16.80
C SER A 481 20.70 -12.46 -17.21
N THR A 482 20.60 -12.79 -18.50
CA THR A 482 19.93 -14.01 -19.00
C THR A 482 20.69 -14.70 -20.14
N ILE A 483 20.57 -16.03 -20.22
CA ILE A 483 21.19 -16.84 -21.28
C ILE A 483 20.69 -16.45 -22.67
N THR A 484 19.41 -16.11 -22.81
CA THR A 484 18.81 -15.67 -24.08
C THR A 484 19.34 -14.31 -24.53
N LYS A 485 19.63 -13.38 -23.60
CA LYS A 485 20.35 -12.13 -23.89
C LYS A 485 21.78 -12.43 -24.35
N MET A 486 22.49 -13.33 -23.66
CA MET A 486 23.85 -13.76 -24.04
C MET A 486 23.91 -14.31 -25.47
N GLN A 487 23.08 -15.31 -25.78
CA GLN A 487 23.05 -15.94 -27.10
C GLN A 487 22.64 -14.95 -28.20
N ARG A 488 21.64 -14.08 -27.94
CA ARG A 488 21.21 -13.04 -28.89
C ARG A 488 22.34 -12.06 -29.22
N VAL A 489 23.06 -11.57 -28.21
CA VAL A 489 24.20 -10.66 -28.41
C VAL A 489 25.30 -11.35 -29.22
N LEU A 490 25.68 -12.58 -28.83
CA LEU A 490 26.68 -13.37 -29.55
C LEU A 490 26.30 -13.63 -31.01
N ALA A 491 25.06 -14.03 -31.30
CA ALA A 491 24.58 -14.27 -32.66
C ALA A 491 24.72 -13.00 -33.53
N TYR A 492 24.36 -11.82 -33.01
CA TYR A 492 24.60 -10.56 -33.74
C TYR A 492 26.09 -10.24 -33.90
N CYS A 493 26.95 -10.53 -32.92
CA CYS A 493 28.40 -10.37 -33.05
C CYS A 493 28.99 -11.28 -34.15
N PHE A 494 28.52 -12.52 -34.29
CA PHE A 494 28.94 -13.42 -35.36
C PHE A 494 28.39 -12.98 -36.73
N ARG A 495 27.11 -12.59 -36.83
CA ARG A 495 26.55 -12.01 -38.06
C ARG A 495 27.29 -10.76 -38.55
N ARG A 496 27.79 -9.93 -37.62
CA ARG A 496 28.57 -8.72 -37.94
C ARG A 496 30.02 -9.02 -38.34
N ARG A 497 30.54 -10.22 -38.05
CA ARG A 497 31.87 -10.71 -38.48
C ARG A 497 31.83 -11.52 -39.78
N ASN A 498 30.70 -12.16 -40.10
CA ASN A 498 30.53 -12.87 -41.37
C ASN A 498 30.32 -11.90 -42.54
N ILE A 499 30.90 -12.26 -43.70
CA ILE A 499 30.63 -11.67 -45.00
C ILE A 499 30.17 -12.83 -45.92
N PRO A 500 29.03 -12.74 -46.62
CA PRO A 500 28.05 -11.65 -46.63
C PRO A 500 27.28 -11.50 -45.29
N LYS A 501 26.70 -10.33 -45.07
CA LYS A 501 25.95 -9.98 -43.85
C LYS A 501 24.56 -10.61 -43.87
N ILE A 502 24.30 -11.56 -42.97
CA ILE A 502 23.01 -12.26 -42.86
C ILE A 502 21.96 -11.36 -42.18
N SER A 503 20.88 -11.05 -42.90
CA SER A 503 19.70 -10.31 -42.41
C SER A 503 18.54 -11.26 -42.02
N GLY A 504 17.50 -10.73 -41.37
CA GLY A 504 16.35 -11.51 -40.89
C GLY A 504 16.38 -11.89 -39.40
N PRO A 505 15.41 -12.68 -38.88
CA PRO A 505 15.39 -13.15 -37.50
C PRO A 505 16.58 -14.09 -37.20
N ILE A 506 16.97 -14.23 -35.93
CA ILE A 506 18.03 -15.18 -35.53
C ILE A 506 17.47 -16.61 -35.56
N THR A 507 18.16 -17.49 -36.27
CA THR A 507 17.79 -18.91 -36.42
C THR A 507 18.20 -19.74 -35.20
N LEU A 508 17.57 -20.91 -35.01
CA LEU A 508 17.92 -21.83 -33.91
C LEU A 508 19.40 -22.25 -33.97
N MET A 509 19.93 -22.53 -35.16
CA MET A 509 21.34 -22.88 -35.37
C MET A 509 22.31 -21.77 -34.93
N GLU A 510 21.92 -20.50 -35.03
CA GLU A 510 22.73 -19.38 -34.54
C GLU A 510 22.65 -19.22 -33.02
N TYR A 511 21.49 -19.49 -32.41
CA TYR A 511 21.35 -19.58 -30.95
C TYR A 511 22.19 -20.72 -30.37
N GLU A 512 22.28 -21.87 -31.06
CA GLU A 512 23.11 -23.00 -30.64
C GLU A 512 24.60 -22.76 -30.91
N ARG A 513 24.99 -22.19 -32.08
CA ARG A 513 26.37 -21.77 -32.34
C ARG A 513 26.86 -20.76 -31.30
N ALA A 514 26.03 -19.79 -30.93
CA ALA A 514 26.34 -18.82 -29.89
C ALA A 514 26.56 -19.48 -28.52
N LEU A 515 25.71 -20.45 -28.15
CA LEU A 515 25.85 -21.21 -26.91
C LEU A 515 27.11 -22.09 -26.91
N ASN A 516 27.38 -22.79 -28.01
CA ASN A 516 28.54 -23.67 -28.18
C ASN A 516 29.87 -22.90 -28.08
N VAL A 517 29.97 -21.70 -28.67
CA VAL A 517 31.17 -20.86 -28.51
C VAL A 517 31.31 -20.32 -27.08
N ALA A 518 30.21 -19.96 -26.41
CA ALA A 518 30.27 -19.55 -25.00
C ALA A 518 30.74 -20.68 -24.08
N ILE A 519 30.28 -21.91 -24.33
CA ILE A 519 30.75 -23.14 -23.66
C ILE A 519 32.23 -23.35 -23.94
N LEU A 520 32.65 -23.34 -25.20
CA LEU A 520 34.04 -23.58 -25.61
C LEU A 520 35.00 -22.58 -24.96
N CYS A 521 34.70 -21.27 -25.01
CA CYS A 521 35.49 -20.25 -24.31
C CYS A 521 35.55 -20.49 -22.79
N THR A 522 34.45 -20.91 -22.17
CA THR A 522 34.40 -21.21 -20.73
C THR A 522 35.25 -22.44 -20.40
N GLN A 523 35.20 -23.50 -21.22
CA GLN A 523 36.02 -24.69 -21.06
C GLN A 523 37.51 -24.39 -21.31
N MET A 524 37.87 -23.60 -22.32
CA MET A 524 39.28 -23.20 -22.54
C MET A 524 39.82 -22.31 -21.41
N THR A 525 38.97 -21.55 -20.72
CA THR A 525 39.38 -20.66 -19.61
C THR A 525 39.50 -21.40 -18.26
N TYR A 526 38.62 -22.36 -17.98
CA TYR A 526 38.51 -23.00 -16.65
C TYR A 526 38.81 -24.52 -16.64
N LEU A 527 38.98 -25.15 -17.80
CA LEU A 527 39.29 -26.58 -17.98
C LEU A 527 40.42 -26.76 -19.03
N SER A 528 41.29 -25.76 -19.20
CA SER A 528 42.43 -25.77 -20.12
C SER A 528 43.29 -27.02 -19.98
N ASP A 529 43.53 -27.45 -18.75
CA ASP A 529 44.49 -28.52 -18.47
C ASP A 529 43.86 -29.90 -18.63
N LEU A 530 42.55 -30.02 -18.38
CA LEU A 530 41.77 -31.19 -18.77
C LEU A 530 41.74 -31.34 -20.31
N HIS A 531 41.61 -30.24 -21.05
CA HIS A 531 41.66 -30.26 -22.51
C HIS A 531 43.04 -30.73 -23.04
N LYS A 532 44.13 -30.27 -22.43
CA LYS A 532 45.49 -30.76 -22.70
C LYS A 532 45.66 -32.23 -22.34
N GLN A 533 45.20 -32.67 -21.17
CA GLN A 533 45.27 -34.07 -20.72
C GLN A 533 44.57 -35.01 -21.71
N ILE A 534 43.33 -34.69 -22.12
CA ILE A 534 42.58 -35.49 -23.09
C ILE A 534 43.29 -35.52 -24.46
N LYS A 535 43.75 -34.37 -24.96
CA LYS A 535 44.44 -34.29 -26.26
C LYS A 535 45.77 -35.05 -26.29
N ASN A 536 46.50 -35.09 -25.17
CA ASN A 536 47.80 -35.74 -25.05
C ASN A 536 47.72 -37.19 -24.53
N GLN A 537 46.51 -37.79 -24.43
CA GLN A 537 46.26 -39.12 -23.86
C GLN A 537 46.82 -39.33 -22.43
N GLY A 538 46.92 -38.26 -21.65
CA GLY A 538 47.44 -38.28 -20.28
C GLY A 538 46.42 -38.79 -19.26
N SER A 539 46.90 -39.30 -18.13
CA SER A 539 46.04 -39.72 -17.01
C SER A 539 45.25 -38.52 -16.45
N ILE A 540 43.92 -38.63 -16.46
CA ILE A 540 43.02 -37.54 -16.11
C ILE A 540 42.99 -37.33 -14.59
N THR A 541 43.28 -36.12 -14.15
CA THR A 541 43.23 -35.73 -12.72
C THR A 541 42.30 -34.53 -12.52
N PRO A 542 41.48 -34.50 -11.45
CA PRO A 542 41.30 -35.51 -10.38
C PRO A 542 40.44 -36.72 -10.80
N THR A 543 40.51 -37.78 -10.01
CA THR A 543 39.77 -39.05 -10.21
C THR A 543 38.25 -38.89 -10.30
N THR A 544 37.67 -37.89 -9.63
CA THR A 544 36.24 -37.55 -9.70
C THR A 544 35.80 -37.03 -11.06
N ILE A 545 36.72 -36.53 -11.89
CA ILE A 545 36.48 -36.18 -13.29
C ILE A 545 36.83 -37.38 -14.20
N ALA A 546 37.88 -38.14 -13.90
CA ALA A 546 38.21 -39.37 -14.64
C ALA A 546 37.05 -40.41 -14.64
N GLN A 547 36.31 -40.54 -13.54
CA GLN A 547 35.09 -41.36 -13.44
C GLN A 547 33.99 -40.99 -14.44
N LEU A 548 34.01 -39.76 -14.98
CA LEU A 548 33.07 -39.28 -15.99
C LEU A 548 33.53 -39.57 -17.43
N ALA A 549 34.68 -40.24 -17.61
CA ALA A 549 35.29 -40.58 -18.90
C ALA A 549 35.16 -39.45 -19.96
N PRO A 550 35.64 -38.24 -19.68
CA PRO A 550 35.40 -37.09 -20.52
C PRO A 550 36.15 -37.19 -21.85
N PHE A 551 35.50 -36.73 -22.92
CA PHE A 551 36.04 -36.73 -24.28
C PHE A 551 35.70 -35.42 -24.99
N ILE A 552 36.37 -35.14 -26.11
CA ILE A 552 36.15 -33.95 -26.93
C ILE A 552 35.24 -34.32 -28.10
N ASP A 553 34.17 -33.56 -28.33
CA ASP A 553 33.27 -33.76 -29.46
C ASP A 553 33.77 -33.11 -30.77
N SER A 554 33.06 -33.32 -31.87
CA SER A 554 33.40 -32.77 -33.19
C SER A 554 33.41 -31.23 -33.26
N ASN A 555 32.91 -30.53 -32.25
CA ASN A 555 32.91 -29.08 -32.12
C ASN A 555 34.01 -28.58 -31.17
N GLY A 556 34.88 -29.47 -30.67
CA GLY A 556 35.91 -29.15 -29.69
C GLY A 556 35.40 -29.04 -28.24
N ILE A 557 34.16 -29.42 -27.97
CA ILE A 557 33.54 -29.28 -26.64
C ILE A 557 33.82 -30.54 -25.80
N ILE A 558 34.26 -30.34 -24.56
CA ILE A 558 34.43 -31.43 -23.59
C ILE A 558 33.05 -31.90 -23.12
N ARG A 559 32.73 -33.17 -23.37
CA ARG A 559 31.53 -33.86 -22.91
C ARG A 559 31.87 -34.93 -21.89
N VAL A 560 30.91 -35.23 -21.03
CA VAL A 560 30.94 -36.39 -20.13
C VAL A 560 30.61 -37.64 -20.92
N GLY A 561 31.45 -38.67 -20.80
CA GLY A 561 31.17 -40.03 -21.26
C GLY A 561 30.49 -40.85 -20.17
N GLY A 562 30.56 -42.17 -20.28
CA GLY A 562 30.08 -43.09 -19.25
C GLY A 562 29.36 -44.31 -19.80
N ARG A 563 28.64 -45.01 -18.92
CA ARG A 563 28.03 -46.32 -19.19
C ARG A 563 26.75 -46.28 -20.02
N LEU A 564 26.22 -45.09 -20.32
CA LEU A 564 24.91 -44.90 -20.99
C LEU A 564 24.96 -44.93 -22.53
N LYS A 565 26.10 -45.25 -23.16
CA LYS A 565 26.28 -45.30 -24.62
C LYS A 565 25.22 -46.14 -25.37
N ARG A 566 24.67 -47.19 -24.73
CA ARG A 566 23.64 -48.08 -25.31
C ARG A 566 22.19 -47.74 -24.89
N ALA A 567 21.96 -46.64 -24.16
CA ALA A 567 20.62 -46.27 -23.70
C ALA A 567 19.78 -45.60 -24.80
N LEU A 568 18.46 -45.80 -24.77
CA LEU A 568 17.49 -45.10 -25.62
C LEU A 568 17.24 -43.67 -25.09
N LEU A 569 18.24 -42.82 -25.21
CA LEU A 569 18.26 -41.42 -24.79
C LEU A 569 18.78 -40.52 -25.91
N ASP A 570 18.45 -39.23 -25.87
CA ASP A 570 19.08 -38.21 -26.73
C ASP A 570 20.60 -38.19 -26.57
N GLU A 571 21.33 -37.83 -27.62
CA GLU A 571 22.79 -37.75 -27.60
C GLU A 571 23.32 -36.74 -26.56
N ASN A 572 22.60 -35.66 -26.25
CA ASN A 572 23.00 -34.72 -25.19
C ASN A 572 22.72 -35.26 -23.78
N ALA A 573 21.81 -36.22 -23.64
CA ALA A 573 21.53 -36.91 -22.37
C ALA A 573 22.45 -38.13 -22.16
N LYS A 574 22.90 -38.78 -23.24
CA LYS A 574 24.01 -39.75 -23.23
C LYS A 574 25.34 -39.07 -22.91
N TYR A 575 25.58 -37.92 -23.53
CA TYR A 575 26.85 -37.19 -23.53
C TYR A 575 26.68 -35.70 -23.15
N PRO A 576 26.34 -35.42 -21.88
CA PRO A 576 26.10 -34.05 -21.42
C PRO A 576 27.38 -33.22 -21.37
N ILE A 577 27.26 -31.94 -21.70
CA ILE A 577 28.39 -31.01 -21.81
C ILE A 577 28.97 -30.68 -20.43
N LEU A 578 30.28 -30.86 -20.24
CA LEU A 578 30.93 -30.65 -18.94
C LEU A 578 31.09 -29.15 -18.62
N LEU A 579 30.59 -28.71 -17.46
CA LEU A 579 30.66 -27.30 -17.04
C LEU A 579 31.29 -27.11 -15.64
N PRO A 580 32.18 -26.11 -15.45
CA PRO A 580 32.75 -25.75 -14.15
C PRO A 580 31.71 -25.15 -13.19
N GLN A 581 31.92 -25.34 -11.89
CA GLN A 581 30.95 -24.97 -10.85
C GLN A 581 30.71 -23.45 -10.70
N LYS A 582 31.79 -22.64 -10.76
CA LYS A 582 31.80 -21.21 -10.39
C LYS A 582 32.04 -20.33 -11.61
N THR A 583 31.11 -20.30 -12.57
CA THR A 583 31.18 -19.37 -13.72
C THR A 583 29.84 -18.72 -13.99
N HIS A 584 29.89 -17.54 -14.61
CA HIS A 584 28.70 -16.77 -14.98
C HIS A 584 27.80 -17.55 -15.96
N LEU A 585 28.38 -18.27 -16.92
CA LEU A 585 27.63 -19.16 -17.84
C LEU A 585 26.86 -20.25 -17.07
N THR A 586 27.52 -20.92 -16.12
CA THR A 586 26.88 -21.94 -15.27
C THR A 586 25.73 -21.33 -14.45
N GLU A 587 25.90 -20.11 -13.92
CA GLU A 587 24.82 -19.43 -13.20
C GLU A 587 23.65 -19.04 -14.12
N LEU A 588 23.92 -18.55 -15.33
CA LEU A 588 22.89 -18.23 -16.33
C LEU A 588 22.06 -19.45 -16.76
N ILE A 589 22.71 -20.61 -16.90
CA ILE A 589 22.05 -21.90 -17.17
C ILE A 589 21.15 -22.31 -15.99
N ILE A 590 21.68 -22.28 -14.75
CA ILE A 590 20.88 -22.61 -13.56
C ILE A 590 19.69 -21.66 -13.40
N ARG A 591 19.91 -20.35 -13.60
CA ARG A 591 18.87 -19.31 -13.56
C ARG A 591 17.76 -19.58 -14.57
N HIS A 592 18.12 -19.92 -15.81
CA HIS A 592 17.17 -20.24 -16.88
C HIS A 592 16.26 -21.43 -16.52
N PHE A 593 16.84 -22.58 -16.15
CA PHE A 593 16.06 -23.76 -15.77
C PHE A 593 15.26 -23.57 -14.47
N HIS A 594 15.76 -22.77 -13.51
CA HIS A 594 15.03 -22.45 -12.29
C HIS A 594 13.81 -21.55 -12.52
N HIS A 595 13.87 -20.63 -13.49
CA HIS A 595 12.68 -19.84 -13.88
C HIS A 595 11.69 -20.64 -14.72
N ILE A 596 12.14 -21.48 -15.67
CA ILE A 596 11.26 -22.35 -16.47
C ILE A 596 10.51 -23.35 -15.58
N SER A 597 11.17 -23.92 -14.57
CA SER A 597 10.55 -24.79 -13.57
C SER A 597 9.77 -24.06 -12.47
N LEU A 598 9.41 -22.78 -12.69
CA LEU A 598 8.62 -21.95 -11.76
C LEU A 598 9.16 -21.97 -10.31
N HIS A 599 10.45 -21.69 -10.16
CA HIS A 599 11.21 -21.80 -8.90
C HIS A 599 11.32 -23.22 -8.34
N GLY A 600 11.33 -24.22 -9.22
CA GLY A 600 11.44 -25.64 -8.90
C GLY A 600 12.60 -26.00 -7.97
N GLY A 601 12.38 -27.01 -7.14
CA GLY A 601 13.34 -27.49 -6.15
C GLY A 601 14.64 -28.03 -6.79
N SER A 602 15.73 -28.01 -6.02
CA SER A 602 17.08 -28.29 -6.54
C SER A 602 17.26 -29.68 -7.19
N ARG A 603 16.44 -30.68 -6.83
CA ARG A 603 16.40 -31.99 -7.52
C ARG A 603 15.84 -31.87 -8.95
N LEU A 604 14.73 -31.15 -9.12
CA LEU A 604 14.06 -30.94 -10.41
C LEU A 604 14.95 -30.13 -11.37
N VAL A 605 15.44 -28.97 -10.90
CA VAL A 605 16.33 -28.11 -11.70
C VAL A 605 17.59 -28.87 -12.14
N LEU A 606 18.20 -29.66 -11.25
CA LEU A 606 19.36 -30.48 -11.62
C LEU A 606 19.01 -31.57 -12.64
N SER A 607 17.83 -32.20 -12.52
CA SER A 607 17.36 -33.21 -13.47
C SER A 607 17.15 -32.64 -14.88
N MET A 608 16.63 -31.41 -15.00
CA MET A 608 16.48 -30.73 -16.28
C MET A 608 17.84 -30.33 -16.88
N ILE A 609 18.75 -29.80 -16.04
CA ILE A 609 20.12 -29.47 -16.47
C ILE A 609 20.85 -30.71 -17.02
N HIS A 610 20.75 -31.85 -16.33
CA HIS A 610 21.41 -33.10 -16.69
C HIS A 610 21.00 -33.68 -18.06
N GLN A 611 19.92 -33.19 -18.70
CA GLN A 611 19.54 -33.59 -20.05
C GLN A 611 20.44 -32.98 -21.15
N LYS A 612 21.24 -31.95 -20.85
CA LYS A 612 22.17 -31.32 -21.82
C LYS A 612 23.53 -30.91 -21.22
N PHE A 613 23.63 -30.73 -19.90
CA PHE A 613 24.83 -30.23 -19.21
C PHE A 613 25.14 -31.01 -17.92
N TRP A 614 26.43 -31.25 -17.67
CA TRP A 614 26.92 -31.84 -16.43
C TRP A 614 27.77 -30.83 -15.67
N ILE A 615 27.20 -30.24 -14.62
CA ILE A 615 27.89 -29.24 -13.79
C ILE A 615 28.71 -29.96 -12.71
N ILE A 616 30.01 -29.69 -12.65
CA ILE A 616 30.91 -30.17 -11.58
C ILE A 616 30.34 -29.71 -10.22
N SER A 617 30.05 -30.66 -9.34
CA SER A 617 29.36 -30.41 -8.05
C SER A 617 28.01 -29.67 -8.20
N GLY A 618 27.25 -29.98 -9.27
CA GLY A 618 26.00 -29.31 -9.65
C GLY A 618 24.93 -29.23 -8.55
N ARG A 619 24.80 -30.26 -7.69
CA ARG A 619 23.90 -30.21 -6.51
C ARG A 619 24.19 -28.99 -5.63
N ALA A 620 25.46 -28.63 -5.42
CA ALA A 620 25.85 -27.48 -4.61
C ALA A 620 25.68 -26.17 -5.39
N ALA A 621 25.97 -26.14 -6.69
CA ALA A 621 25.77 -24.96 -7.53
C ALA A 621 24.28 -24.55 -7.58
N VAL A 622 23.39 -25.49 -7.93
CA VAL A 622 21.94 -25.27 -7.94
C VAL A 622 21.43 -24.88 -6.55
N ARG A 623 21.89 -25.56 -5.49
CA ARG A 623 21.48 -25.22 -4.11
C ARG A 623 21.88 -23.78 -3.74
N ASN A 624 23.11 -23.36 -4.06
CA ASN A 624 23.58 -22.00 -3.77
C ASN A 624 22.75 -20.95 -4.53
N PHE A 625 22.41 -21.19 -5.80
CA PHE A 625 21.51 -20.31 -6.55
C PHE A 625 20.10 -20.23 -5.93
N THR A 626 19.55 -21.34 -5.43
CA THR A 626 18.25 -21.31 -4.69
C THR A 626 18.32 -20.61 -3.33
N TYR A 627 19.50 -20.23 -2.82
CA TYR A 627 19.65 -19.38 -1.64
C TYR A 627 19.75 -17.88 -1.99
N SER A 628 20.32 -17.51 -3.14
CA SER A 628 20.34 -16.10 -3.61
C SER A 628 19.01 -15.66 -4.24
N CYS A 629 18.20 -16.60 -4.75
CA CYS A 629 16.91 -16.31 -5.36
C CYS A 629 15.89 -15.72 -4.34
N ILE A 630 15.49 -14.46 -4.55
CA ILE A 630 14.63 -13.70 -3.61
C ILE A 630 13.26 -14.37 -3.35
N PRO A 631 12.48 -14.82 -4.36
CA PRO A 631 11.24 -15.57 -4.13
C PRO A 631 11.45 -16.82 -3.26
N CYS A 632 12.48 -17.63 -3.58
CA CYS A 632 12.80 -18.83 -2.81
C CYS A 632 13.12 -18.49 -1.34
N THR A 633 13.92 -17.45 -1.09
CA THR A 633 14.30 -17.06 0.27
C THR A 633 13.13 -16.47 1.07
N LYS A 634 12.21 -15.71 0.43
CA LYS A 634 10.93 -15.32 1.06
C LYS A 634 10.12 -16.53 1.50
N PHE A 635 9.82 -17.45 0.58
CA PHE A 635 9.04 -18.67 0.89
C PHE A 635 9.72 -19.57 1.93
N ARG A 636 11.06 -19.65 1.93
CA ARG A 636 11.82 -20.52 2.84
C ARG A 636 11.90 -20.01 4.27
N SER A 637 11.75 -18.69 4.50
CA SER A 637 11.49 -18.09 5.82
C SER A 637 12.42 -18.55 6.96
N ILE A 638 13.73 -18.67 6.69
CA ILE A 638 14.72 -19.09 7.70
C ILE A 638 14.96 -17.93 8.68
N ASN A 639 14.16 -17.87 9.74
CA ASN A 639 14.41 -16.98 10.86
C ASN A 639 15.76 -17.36 11.53
N PRO A 640 16.69 -16.41 11.74
CA PRO A 640 17.90 -16.66 12.52
C PRO A 640 17.53 -17.05 13.94
N ARG A 641 18.27 -18.00 14.50
CA ARG A 641 18.08 -18.53 15.85
C ARG A 641 19.29 -18.11 16.68
N PRO A 642 19.27 -16.92 17.32
CA PRO A 642 20.39 -16.47 18.13
C PRO A 642 20.64 -17.49 19.26
N PHE A 643 21.90 -17.62 19.63
CA PHE A 643 22.33 -18.55 20.68
C PHE A 643 21.57 -18.29 21.98
N MET A 644 21.20 -19.36 22.71
CA MET A 644 20.45 -19.24 23.96
C MET A 644 21.32 -18.55 25.01
N GLY A 645 20.91 -17.33 25.40
CA GLY A 645 21.58 -16.56 26.44
C GLY A 645 21.37 -17.16 27.83
N ASP A 646 22.21 -16.75 28.76
CA ASP A 646 22.29 -17.36 30.08
C ASP A 646 21.17 -16.92 31.02
N LEU A 647 21.05 -17.63 32.14
CA LEU A 647 19.94 -17.41 33.07
C LEU A 647 20.17 -16.13 33.89
N PRO A 648 19.20 -15.20 33.95
CA PRO A 648 19.37 -13.97 34.71
C PRO A 648 19.51 -14.27 36.20
N ALA A 649 20.31 -13.46 36.91
CA ALA A 649 20.56 -13.59 38.35
C ALA A 649 19.29 -13.81 39.19
N ALA A 650 18.19 -13.15 38.79
CA ALA A 650 16.86 -13.27 39.39
C ALA A 650 16.25 -14.70 39.41
N ARG A 651 16.85 -15.67 38.70
CA ARG A 651 16.48 -17.08 38.68
C ARG A 651 17.47 -18.02 39.38
N VAL A 652 18.72 -17.59 39.59
CA VAL A 652 19.84 -18.45 40.03
C VAL A 652 20.42 -18.05 41.38
N VAL A 653 20.17 -16.83 41.85
CA VAL A 653 20.52 -16.42 43.22
C VAL A 653 19.44 -16.89 44.19
N ALA A 654 19.84 -17.64 45.22
CA ALA A 654 18.97 -18.03 46.32
C ALA A 654 18.49 -16.77 47.07
N ASN A 655 17.18 -16.60 47.18
CA ASN A 655 16.51 -15.45 47.79
C ASN A 655 15.21 -15.93 48.43
N ARG A 656 14.62 -15.14 49.35
CA ARG A 656 13.29 -15.46 49.88
C ARG A 656 12.25 -15.61 48.77
N LEU A 657 11.17 -16.32 49.09
CA LEU A 657 10.09 -16.55 48.14
C LEU A 657 9.44 -15.24 47.68
N PHE A 658 9.02 -15.27 46.42
CA PHE A 658 8.45 -14.12 45.70
C PHE A 658 9.30 -12.83 45.76
N PHE A 659 10.61 -12.93 46.01
CA PHE A 659 11.53 -11.79 45.86
C PHE A 659 11.59 -11.28 44.41
N ASN A 660 11.67 -12.22 43.45
CA ASN A 660 11.55 -11.97 42.01
C ASN A 660 10.31 -12.69 41.49
N VAL A 661 9.40 -11.96 40.84
CA VAL A 661 8.07 -12.47 40.42
C VAL A 661 7.81 -12.17 38.94
N GLY A 662 7.41 -13.19 38.17
CA GLY A 662 6.81 -13.01 36.85
C GLY A 662 5.29 -13.06 36.94
N MET A 663 4.58 -12.23 36.17
CA MET A 663 3.11 -12.15 36.25
C MET A 663 2.41 -12.02 34.89
N ASP A 664 1.25 -12.66 34.77
CA ASP A 664 0.37 -12.60 33.59
C ASP A 664 -1.10 -12.91 33.95
N TYR A 665 -2.03 -12.63 33.03
CA TYR A 665 -3.48 -12.87 33.20
C TYR A 665 -3.99 -14.09 32.42
N GLY A 666 -4.58 -15.04 33.15
CA GLY A 666 -5.35 -16.15 32.58
C GLY A 666 -6.84 -15.82 32.50
N GLY A 667 -7.41 -15.63 31.30
CA GLY A 667 -8.86 -15.48 31.14
C GLY A 667 -9.26 -15.07 29.72
N PRO A 668 -10.52 -14.63 29.51
CA PRO A 668 -11.61 -14.64 30.50
C PRO A 668 -12.17 -16.04 30.76
N PHE A 669 -12.76 -16.22 31.94
CA PHE A 669 -13.65 -17.32 32.32
C PHE A 669 -15.06 -16.78 32.56
N MET A 670 -16.10 -17.59 32.37
CA MET A 670 -17.50 -17.20 32.63
C MET A 670 -17.95 -17.77 33.98
N VAL A 671 -18.56 -16.93 34.82
CA VAL A 671 -18.96 -17.26 36.20
C VAL A 671 -20.33 -16.62 36.49
N ARG A 672 -21.19 -17.28 37.27
CA ARG A 672 -22.51 -16.76 37.68
C ARG A 672 -22.41 -15.88 38.92
N GLU A 673 -23.15 -14.79 38.90
CA GLU A 673 -23.24 -13.82 39.99
C GLU A 673 -23.92 -14.40 41.25
N SER A 674 -24.89 -15.31 41.10
CA SER A 674 -25.51 -16.03 42.21
C SER A 674 -26.12 -17.36 41.77
N ARG A 675 -26.55 -18.19 42.72
CA ARG A 675 -27.25 -19.47 42.47
C ARG A 675 -28.72 -19.30 42.03
N ARG A 676 -29.22 -18.07 41.83
CA ARG A 676 -30.62 -17.80 41.41
C ARG A 676 -30.85 -18.21 39.95
N ARG A 677 -32.04 -18.74 39.63
CA ARG A 677 -32.46 -18.95 38.23
C ARG A 677 -32.46 -17.59 37.51
N GLY A 678 -31.83 -17.52 36.33
CA GLY A 678 -31.68 -16.29 35.56
C GLY A 678 -30.55 -15.34 36.01
N ALA A 679 -29.69 -15.71 36.97
CA ALA A 679 -28.56 -14.88 37.39
C ALA A 679 -27.59 -14.56 36.23
N ARG A 680 -27.07 -13.33 36.20
CA ARG A 680 -26.14 -12.87 35.15
C ARG A 680 -24.83 -13.64 35.20
N THR A 681 -24.23 -13.84 34.03
CA THR A 681 -22.91 -14.47 33.86
C THR A 681 -21.86 -13.42 33.56
N ASN A 682 -20.99 -13.14 34.52
CA ASN A 682 -19.92 -12.16 34.40
C ASN A 682 -18.63 -12.84 33.90
N LYS A 683 -17.77 -12.05 33.25
CA LYS A 683 -16.41 -12.48 32.90
C LYS A 683 -15.50 -12.26 34.11
N ILE A 684 -14.64 -13.22 34.40
CA ILE A 684 -13.65 -13.18 35.49
C ILE A 684 -12.28 -13.59 34.95
N TYR A 685 -11.21 -13.04 35.51
CA TYR A 685 -9.82 -13.26 35.13
C TYR A 685 -9.03 -13.85 36.29
N LEU A 686 -7.94 -14.54 35.97
CA LEU A 686 -7.03 -15.16 36.92
C LEU A 686 -5.68 -14.44 36.87
N ALA A 687 -5.33 -13.72 37.94
CA ALA A 687 -3.99 -13.20 38.13
C ALA A 687 -3.05 -14.35 38.52
N VAL A 688 -1.97 -14.55 37.75
CA VAL A 688 -1.00 -15.63 37.98
C VAL A 688 0.35 -15.01 38.31
N PHE A 689 0.76 -15.11 39.58
CA PHE A 689 2.07 -14.69 40.07
C PHE A 689 2.99 -15.92 40.16
N VAL A 690 4.23 -15.83 39.68
CA VAL A 690 5.18 -16.96 39.69
C VAL A 690 6.54 -16.53 40.20
N CYS A 691 7.07 -17.20 41.23
CA CYS A 691 8.42 -16.96 41.74
C CYS A 691 9.48 -17.44 40.75
N MET A 692 10.40 -16.56 40.35
CA MET A 692 11.35 -16.82 39.26
C MET A 692 12.41 -17.90 39.58
N SER A 693 12.78 -18.06 40.86
CA SER A 693 13.79 -19.04 41.31
C SER A 693 13.24 -20.46 41.46
N VAL A 694 12.13 -20.62 42.22
CA VAL A 694 11.55 -21.94 42.58
C VAL A 694 10.27 -22.29 41.83
N LYS A 695 9.82 -21.47 40.87
CA LYS A 695 8.58 -21.65 40.08
C LYS A 695 7.27 -21.73 40.88
N ALA A 696 7.30 -21.48 42.19
CA ALA A 696 6.12 -21.44 43.05
C ALA A 696 5.07 -20.45 42.50
N VAL A 697 3.81 -20.86 42.49
CA VAL A 697 2.69 -20.13 41.87
C VAL A 697 1.76 -19.58 42.96
N HIS A 698 1.26 -18.36 42.78
CA HIS A 698 0.09 -17.85 43.48
C HIS A 698 -0.98 -17.44 42.47
N LEU A 699 -2.24 -17.78 42.76
CA LEU A 699 -3.38 -17.62 41.85
C LEU A 699 -4.48 -16.80 42.52
N GLU A 700 -4.85 -15.66 41.95
CA GLU A 700 -5.89 -14.79 42.51
C GLU A 700 -7.02 -14.51 41.51
N THR A 701 -8.26 -14.64 41.97
CA THR A 701 -9.46 -14.29 41.22
C THR A 701 -9.59 -12.77 41.10
N VAL A 702 -9.82 -12.26 39.89
CA VAL A 702 -9.97 -10.81 39.60
C VAL A 702 -11.20 -10.59 38.70
N SER A 703 -12.06 -9.64 39.07
CA SER A 703 -13.30 -9.30 38.35
C SER A 703 -13.07 -8.91 36.90
N ASP A 704 -12.05 -8.09 36.66
CA ASP A 704 -11.81 -7.41 35.40
C ASP A 704 -10.32 -7.05 35.26
N ILE A 705 -9.89 -6.61 34.08
CA ILE A 705 -8.47 -6.36 33.81
C ILE A 705 -8.04 -4.92 34.19
N SER A 706 -8.87 -4.14 34.89
CA SER A 706 -8.55 -2.74 35.21
C SER A 706 -7.32 -2.59 36.11
N THR A 707 -6.83 -1.35 36.16
CA THR A 707 -5.76 -0.91 37.06
C THR A 707 -6.14 -1.13 38.54
N ASP A 708 -7.38 -0.83 38.92
CA ASP A 708 -7.81 -0.86 40.32
C ASP A 708 -8.08 -2.30 40.79
N ALA A 709 -8.69 -3.13 39.93
CA ALA A 709 -8.85 -4.56 40.20
C ALA A 709 -7.49 -5.29 40.25
N PHE A 710 -6.51 -4.86 39.46
CA PHE A 710 -5.12 -5.33 39.58
C PHE A 710 -4.48 -4.92 40.91
N LEU A 711 -4.62 -3.66 41.34
CA LEU A 711 -4.06 -3.18 42.61
C LEU A 711 -4.63 -3.98 43.79
N ALA A 712 -5.95 -4.18 43.83
CA ALA A 712 -6.58 -5.00 44.85
C ALA A 712 -6.10 -6.47 44.83
N ALA A 713 -5.76 -7.04 43.67
CA ALA A 713 -5.17 -8.37 43.57
C ALA A 713 -3.69 -8.40 44.01
N LEU A 714 -2.93 -7.34 43.71
CA LEU A 714 -1.55 -7.17 44.17
C LEU A 714 -1.47 -7.05 45.69
N ASP A 715 -2.36 -6.29 46.32
CA ASP A 715 -2.43 -6.16 47.77
C ASP A 715 -2.79 -7.49 48.45
N ARG A 716 -3.72 -8.27 47.88
CA ARG A 716 -4.05 -9.62 48.40
C ARG A 716 -2.89 -10.61 48.24
N PHE A 717 -2.09 -10.50 47.18
CA PHE A 717 -0.83 -11.24 47.04
C PHE A 717 0.22 -10.79 48.07
N VAL A 718 0.47 -9.49 48.19
CA VAL A 718 1.46 -8.90 49.11
C VAL A 718 1.13 -9.22 50.57
N ALA A 719 -0.15 -9.18 50.96
CA ALA A 719 -0.60 -9.54 52.30
C ALA A 719 -0.36 -11.02 52.66
N ARG A 720 -0.39 -11.93 51.67
CA ARG A 720 -0.20 -13.38 51.89
C ARG A 720 1.24 -13.86 51.64
N ARG A 721 2.00 -13.18 50.79
CA ARG A 721 3.32 -13.64 50.27
C ARG A 721 4.47 -12.65 50.51
N GLY A 722 4.18 -11.46 51.04
CA GLY A 722 5.15 -10.38 51.24
C GLY A 722 5.44 -9.58 49.96
N ILE A 723 6.11 -8.44 50.13
CA ILE A 723 6.41 -7.50 49.04
C ILE A 723 7.47 -8.09 48.08
N PRO A 724 7.28 -8.04 46.74
CA PRO A 724 8.31 -8.41 45.79
C PRO A 724 9.37 -7.30 45.61
N TYR A 725 10.64 -7.67 45.45
CA TYR A 725 11.71 -6.71 45.12
C TYR A 725 11.76 -6.39 43.63
N SER A 726 11.43 -7.36 42.76
CA SER A 726 11.33 -7.14 41.32
C SER A 726 10.15 -7.89 40.70
N MET A 727 9.38 -7.19 39.86
CA MET A 727 8.27 -7.77 39.09
C MET A 727 8.52 -7.67 37.58
N TYR A 728 8.26 -8.78 36.88
CA TYR A 728 8.46 -8.95 35.45
C TYR A 728 7.10 -9.15 34.76
N THR A 729 6.79 -8.31 33.78
CA THR A 729 5.47 -8.26 33.13
C THR A 729 5.58 -8.08 31.61
N ASN A 730 4.48 -8.33 30.89
CA ASN A 730 4.34 -7.96 29.49
C ASN A 730 3.94 -6.47 29.34
N CYS A 731 4.10 -5.88 28.15
CA CYS A 731 3.69 -4.49 27.85
C CYS A 731 2.15 -4.31 27.73
N GLY A 732 1.35 -4.99 28.53
CA GLY A 732 -0.09 -4.75 28.63
C GLY A 732 -0.37 -3.33 29.13
N THR A 733 -1.33 -2.66 28.51
CA THR A 733 -1.74 -1.26 28.83
C THR A 733 -1.98 -1.05 30.31
N ASN A 734 -2.52 -2.07 30.98
CA ASN A 734 -3.02 -1.97 32.34
C ASN A 734 -1.86 -2.04 33.34
N TYR A 735 -0.85 -2.89 33.08
CA TYR A 735 0.41 -2.92 33.84
C TYR A 735 1.23 -1.63 33.66
N VAL A 736 1.23 -1.05 32.46
CA VAL A 736 1.86 0.26 32.18
C VAL A 736 1.12 1.39 32.92
N GLY A 737 -0.21 1.32 33.01
CA GLY A 737 -1.03 2.23 33.82
C GLY A 737 -0.69 2.15 35.31
N VAL A 738 -0.69 0.93 35.88
CA VAL A 738 -0.31 0.66 37.29
C VAL A 738 1.09 1.20 37.59
N ALA A 739 2.09 0.87 36.78
CA ALA A 739 3.47 1.33 37.00
C ALA A 739 3.59 2.87 36.96
N LYS A 740 2.76 3.55 36.14
CA LYS A 740 2.71 5.01 36.07
C LYS A 740 1.98 5.65 37.27
N GLN A 741 0.93 5.01 37.79
CA GLN A 741 0.26 5.44 39.02
C GLN A 741 1.13 5.24 40.25
N LEU A 742 1.71 4.04 40.43
CA LEU A 742 2.61 3.75 41.55
C LEU A 742 3.79 4.72 41.57
N LYS A 743 4.41 5.01 40.41
CA LYS A 743 5.46 6.02 40.34
C LYS A 743 4.98 7.41 40.79
N LYS A 744 3.80 7.87 40.34
CA LYS A 744 3.21 9.14 40.81
C LYS A 744 2.96 9.16 42.33
N LEU A 745 2.63 8.03 42.95
CA LEU A 745 2.42 7.93 44.39
C LEU A 745 3.74 7.98 45.18
N PHE A 746 4.84 7.46 44.63
CA PHE A 746 6.18 7.59 45.22
C PHE A 746 6.81 8.98 45.02
N ASP A 747 6.51 9.66 43.91
CA ASP A 747 7.01 11.01 43.61
C ASP A 747 6.25 12.13 44.39
N GLY A 748 5.25 11.80 45.23
CA GLY A 748 4.36 12.75 45.91
C GLY A 748 4.81 13.17 47.32
N ALA A 749 5.20 14.44 47.49
CA ALA A 749 5.83 14.94 48.73
C ALA A 749 4.98 14.84 50.02
N SER A 750 3.66 14.99 49.96
CA SER A 750 2.81 15.16 51.15
C SER A 750 2.62 13.91 52.03
N ASN A 751 2.99 12.72 51.54
CA ASN A 751 2.72 11.43 52.20
C ASN A 751 3.97 10.74 52.77
N GLN A 752 5.14 11.37 52.74
CA GLN A 752 6.41 10.70 53.09
C GLN A 752 6.38 10.06 54.49
N HIS A 753 5.94 10.79 55.53
CA HIS A 753 6.02 10.31 56.92
C HIS A 753 5.07 9.15 57.30
N THR A 754 4.06 8.83 56.49
CA THR A 754 3.12 7.71 56.76
C THR A 754 3.28 6.51 55.83
N LEU A 755 4.13 6.59 54.80
CA LEU A 755 4.30 5.54 53.78
C LEU A 755 5.73 4.97 53.64
N TYR A 756 6.66 5.35 54.52
CA TYR A 756 7.96 4.68 54.67
C TYR A 756 7.81 3.22 55.18
N GLY A 757 7.50 2.28 54.26
CA GLY A 757 7.51 0.85 54.57
C GLY A 757 7.04 -0.09 53.46
N ARG A 758 6.24 0.39 52.49
CA ARG A 758 5.68 -0.43 51.38
C ARG A 758 5.57 0.48 50.13
N ILE A 759 6.19 0.28 48.96
CA ILE A 759 6.83 -0.90 48.34
C ILE A 759 8.04 -0.44 47.47
N PRO A 760 9.30 -0.84 47.73
CA PRO A 760 10.44 -0.52 46.85
C PRO A 760 10.63 -1.59 45.75
N CYS A 761 9.66 -1.74 44.83
CA CYS A 761 9.70 -2.76 43.78
C CYS A 761 10.21 -2.23 42.43
N LYS A 762 11.21 -2.90 41.85
CA LYS A 762 11.71 -2.62 40.49
C LYS A 762 10.85 -3.33 39.44
N TRP A 763 10.24 -2.55 38.54
CA TRP A 763 9.36 -3.07 37.50
C TRP A 763 10.10 -3.29 36.18
N HIS A 764 9.97 -4.48 35.59
CA HIS A 764 10.61 -4.87 34.34
C HIS A 764 9.55 -5.26 33.29
N PHE A 765 9.71 -4.75 32.07
CA PHE A 765 8.81 -5.02 30.94
C PHE A 765 9.52 -5.80 29.83
N ASN A 766 8.93 -6.90 29.38
CA ASN A 766 9.47 -7.69 28.26
C ASN A 766 9.39 -6.94 26.93
N PRO A 767 10.36 -7.12 26.00
CA PRO A 767 10.34 -6.46 24.69
C PRO A 767 9.05 -6.74 23.89
N PRO A 768 8.48 -5.75 23.16
CA PRO A 768 7.23 -5.93 22.41
C PRO A 768 7.26 -7.12 21.43
N ARG A 769 6.25 -7.98 21.53
CA ARG A 769 6.10 -9.23 20.75
C ARG A 769 7.24 -10.26 20.96
N ALA A 770 7.88 -10.28 22.14
CA ALA A 770 8.89 -11.27 22.53
C ALA A 770 8.41 -12.22 23.67
N PRO A 771 7.35 -13.03 23.48
CA PRO A 771 6.77 -13.90 24.52
C PRO A 771 7.75 -14.92 25.12
N HIS A 772 8.79 -15.30 24.38
CA HIS A 772 9.82 -16.22 24.86
C HIS A 772 10.59 -15.74 26.11
N PHE A 773 10.57 -14.44 26.43
CA PHE A 773 11.08 -13.92 27.71
C PHE A 773 10.15 -14.23 28.91
N GLY A 774 8.87 -14.53 28.68
CA GLY A 774 7.86 -14.82 29.70
C GLY A 774 7.49 -16.31 29.86
N GLY A 775 8.22 -17.21 29.21
CA GLY A 775 7.85 -18.63 29.10
C GLY A 775 7.64 -19.40 30.42
N ILE A 776 8.12 -18.87 31.56
CA ILE A 776 7.91 -19.46 32.90
C ILE A 776 6.45 -19.26 33.34
N TRP A 777 5.94 -18.02 33.27
CA TRP A 777 4.58 -17.72 33.68
C TRP A 777 3.56 -18.09 32.60
N GLU A 778 3.91 -18.01 31.31
CA GLU A 778 3.09 -18.60 30.24
C GLU A 778 2.87 -20.11 30.45
N ALA A 779 3.90 -20.84 30.94
CA ALA A 779 3.77 -22.24 31.30
C ALA A 779 2.87 -22.44 32.54
N ALA A 780 3.00 -21.62 33.58
CA ALA A 780 2.12 -21.67 34.75
C ALA A 780 0.65 -21.39 34.38
N VAL A 781 0.39 -20.35 33.58
CA VAL A 781 -0.94 -20.03 33.03
C VAL A 781 -1.49 -21.20 32.20
N LYS A 782 -0.65 -21.88 31.40
CA LYS A 782 -1.04 -23.09 30.66
C LYS A 782 -1.39 -24.25 31.60
N SER A 783 -0.60 -24.49 32.65
CA SER A 783 -0.86 -25.55 33.63
C SER A 783 -2.15 -25.28 34.43
N ALA A 784 -2.36 -24.05 34.90
CA ALA A 784 -3.59 -23.64 35.57
C ALA A 784 -4.82 -23.80 34.64
N LYS A 785 -4.76 -23.29 33.41
CA LYS A 785 -5.81 -23.47 32.39
C LYS A 785 -6.08 -24.94 32.05
N THR A 786 -5.07 -25.82 32.15
CA THR A 786 -5.23 -27.26 31.90
C THR A 786 -5.96 -27.96 33.04
N HIS A 787 -5.65 -27.63 34.31
CA HIS A 787 -6.40 -28.14 35.46
C HIS A 787 -7.84 -27.61 35.47
N LEU A 788 -8.04 -26.31 35.23
CA LEU A 788 -9.37 -25.69 35.12
C LEU A 788 -10.21 -26.38 34.05
N LYS A 789 -9.68 -26.59 32.84
CA LYS A 789 -10.41 -27.30 31.77
C LYS A 789 -10.78 -28.75 32.11
N LYS A 790 -9.96 -29.45 32.90
CA LYS A 790 -10.24 -30.83 33.35
C LYS A 790 -11.31 -30.89 34.45
N VAL A 791 -11.43 -29.87 35.29
CA VAL A 791 -12.33 -29.89 36.45
C VAL A 791 -13.66 -29.18 36.18
N ILE A 792 -13.68 -28.10 35.39
CA ILE A 792 -14.88 -27.26 35.17
C ILE A 792 -15.90 -27.91 34.21
N GLY A 793 -15.43 -28.69 33.22
CA GLY A 793 -16.29 -29.29 32.20
C GLY A 793 -17.14 -28.25 31.47
N ALA A 794 -18.47 -28.42 31.52
CA ALA A 794 -19.46 -27.51 30.95
C ALA A 794 -20.27 -26.72 32.01
N GLN A 795 -19.88 -26.80 33.29
CA GLN A 795 -20.63 -26.15 34.38
C GLN A 795 -20.16 -24.70 34.59
N VAL A 796 -21.08 -23.84 35.08
CA VAL A 796 -20.82 -22.42 35.37
C VAL A 796 -21.02 -22.17 36.86
N TYR A 797 -19.89 -22.10 37.57
CA TYR A 797 -19.77 -21.89 39.02
C TYR A 797 -20.14 -20.47 39.45
N THR A 798 -20.27 -20.24 40.75
CA THR A 798 -20.26 -18.89 41.37
C THR A 798 -18.84 -18.36 41.60
N THR A 799 -18.70 -17.07 41.91
CA THR A 799 -17.40 -16.43 42.21
C THR A 799 -16.69 -17.06 43.42
N GLU A 800 -17.45 -17.47 44.43
CA GLU A 800 -16.93 -18.16 45.62
C GLU A 800 -16.43 -19.57 45.27
N GLU A 801 -17.28 -20.37 44.62
CA GLU A 801 -16.96 -21.73 44.17
C GLU A 801 -15.74 -21.75 43.24
N PHE A 802 -15.66 -20.79 42.31
CA PHE A 802 -14.52 -20.62 41.42
C PHE A 802 -13.25 -20.25 42.18
N THR A 803 -13.33 -19.36 43.18
CA THR A 803 -12.18 -18.98 44.01
C THR A 803 -11.70 -20.16 44.87
N THR A 804 -12.59 -20.93 45.50
CA THR A 804 -12.23 -22.15 46.21
C THR A 804 -11.55 -23.18 45.30
N LEU A 805 -12.04 -23.34 44.06
CA LEU A 805 -11.40 -24.20 43.06
C LEU A 805 -10.00 -23.70 42.68
N ILE A 806 -9.83 -22.38 42.50
CA ILE A 806 -8.53 -21.76 42.22
C ILE A 806 -7.51 -22.01 43.35
N THR A 807 -7.90 -21.81 44.62
CA THR A 807 -7.01 -22.09 45.77
C THR A 807 -6.59 -23.55 45.84
N ARG A 808 -7.48 -24.50 45.50
CA ARG A 808 -7.12 -25.94 45.41
C ARG A 808 -6.17 -26.23 44.25
N ILE A 809 -6.32 -25.55 43.12
CA ILE A 809 -5.41 -25.67 41.96
C ILE A 809 -4.03 -25.04 42.27
N GLU A 810 -3.96 -23.94 43.05
CA GLU A 810 -2.70 -23.40 43.55
C GLU A 810 -1.94 -24.45 44.40
N GLY A 811 -2.65 -25.14 45.30
CA GLY A 811 -2.07 -26.25 46.06
C GLY A 811 -1.47 -27.33 45.15
N VAL A 812 -2.27 -27.86 44.22
CA VAL A 812 -1.84 -28.92 43.28
C VAL A 812 -0.63 -28.51 42.43
N LEU A 813 -0.59 -27.26 41.93
CA LEU A 813 0.53 -26.75 41.14
C LEU A 813 1.82 -26.62 41.98
N ASN A 814 1.71 -26.26 43.25
CA ASN A 814 2.86 -26.15 44.15
C ASN A 814 3.31 -27.50 44.74
N SER A 815 2.45 -28.54 44.72
CA SER A 815 2.84 -29.92 45.04
C SER A 815 3.56 -30.64 43.88
N GLN A 816 3.72 -30.01 42.71
CA GLN A 816 4.39 -30.64 41.57
C GLN A 816 5.92 -30.71 41.77
N PRO A 817 6.58 -31.86 41.51
CA PRO A 817 8.05 -31.98 41.52
C PRO A 817 8.79 -30.91 40.69
N MET A 818 9.87 -30.36 41.23
CA MET A 818 10.82 -29.52 40.48
C MET A 818 11.86 -30.33 39.69
N LEU A 819 12.08 -31.59 40.09
CA LEU A 819 13.02 -32.55 39.51
C LEU A 819 12.26 -33.76 38.96
N PRO A 820 12.85 -34.55 38.04
CA PRO A 820 12.42 -35.93 37.81
C PRO A 820 12.50 -36.74 39.11
N LEU A 821 11.69 -37.79 39.23
CA LEU A 821 11.85 -38.80 40.28
C LEU A 821 13.23 -39.46 40.15
N SER A 822 13.88 -39.72 41.29
CA SER A 822 15.09 -40.56 41.33
C SER A 822 14.74 -41.99 40.87
N SER A 823 15.71 -42.67 40.28
CA SER A 823 15.63 -44.11 39.98
C SER A 823 16.17 -44.99 41.11
N ASP A 824 16.64 -44.39 42.21
CA ASP A 824 17.01 -45.10 43.44
C ASP A 824 15.73 -45.35 44.29
N PRO A 825 15.38 -46.61 44.62
CA PRO A 825 14.19 -46.93 45.40
C PRO A 825 14.23 -46.41 46.85
N ASN A 826 15.38 -45.96 47.36
CA ASN A 826 15.50 -45.45 48.74
C ASN A 826 15.31 -43.92 48.86
N ASP A 827 15.43 -43.13 47.78
CA ASP A 827 15.23 -41.67 47.83
C ASP A 827 13.81 -41.26 47.41
N LEU A 828 12.89 -41.34 48.36
CA LEU A 828 11.48 -40.99 48.20
C LEU A 828 11.19 -39.48 48.31
N ASN A 829 12.18 -38.63 48.67
CA ASN A 829 11.95 -37.26 49.12
C ASN A 829 12.18 -36.20 48.01
N VAL A 830 11.21 -36.13 47.10
CA VAL A 830 11.21 -35.21 45.94
C VAL A 830 10.97 -33.75 46.34
N LEU A 831 11.80 -32.84 45.84
CA LEU A 831 11.70 -31.41 46.11
C LEU A 831 10.56 -30.72 45.31
N THR A 832 9.58 -30.15 46.01
CA THR A 832 8.44 -29.41 45.43
C THR A 832 8.49 -27.91 45.78
N PRO A 833 7.86 -27.00 45.01
CA PRO A 833 7.70 -25.59 45.39
C PRO A 833 6.96 -25.40 46.74
N GLY A 834 6.02 -26.30 47.06
CA GLY A 834 5.25 -26.29 48.31
C GLY A 834 6.11 -26.43 49.57
N HIS A 835 7.19 -27.21 49.51
CA HIS A 835 8.13 -27.36 50.63
C HIS A 835 8.77 -26.03 51.03
N PHE A 836 9.02 -25.14 50.06
CA PHE A 836 9.48 -23.79 50.36
C PHE A 836 8.36 -22.90 50.89
N LEU A 837 7.15 -22.95 50.29
CA LEU A 837 6.02 -22.09 50.65
C LEU A 837 5.50 -22.26 52.07
N ILE A 838 5.65 -23.45 52.65
CA ILE A 838 5.17 -23.80 54.00
C ILE A 838 6.35 -24.07 54.96
N GLY A 839 7.53 -24.44 54.45
CA GLY A 839 8.70 -24.81 55.25
C GLY A 839 8.68 -26.26 55.76
N GLN A 840 7.55 -26.96 55.66
CA GLN A 840 7.35 -28.34 56.12
C GLN A 840 6.43 -29.14 55.17
N PRO A 841 6.43 -30.48 55.23
CA PRO A 841 5.41 -31.32 54.61
C PRO A 841 4.00 -31.10 55.20
N LEU A 842 2.96 -31.34 54.40
CA LEU A 842 1.56 -30.97 54.66
C LEU A 842 0.84 -31.64 55.86
N LEU A 843 1.51 -32.47 56.67
CA LEU A 843 0.89 -33.32 57.70
C LEU A 843 1.67 -33.40 59.04
N ALA A 844 2.65 -32.53 59.28
CA ALA A 844 3.42 -32.51 60.53
C ALA A 844 2.96 -31.38 61.49
N LEU A 845 3.05 -31.63 62.81
CA LEU A 845 2.88 -30.62 63.85
C LEU A 845 4.25 -30.01 64.24
N PRO A 846 4.33 -28.70 64.56
CA PRO A 846 5.58 -27.95 64.61
C PRO A 846 6.29 -27.98 65.97
N GLU A 847 7.60 -27.66 65.96
CA GLU A 847 8.38 -26.83 66.91
C GLU A 847 9.77 -26.59 66.23
N GLU A 848 10.29 -25.34 66.17
CA GLU A 848 11.13 -24.86 65.04
C GLU A 848 12.69 -24.99 65.02
N ASP A 849 13.53 -23.93 65.15
CA ASP A 849 14.82 -23.67 64.40
C ASP A 849 16.08 -23.06 65.19
N VAL A 850 17.40 -23.44 65.39
CA VAL A 850 18.69 -24.16 64.91
C VAL A 850 19.39 -23.89 63.58
N VAL A 851 20.73 -23.78 63.71
CA VAL A 851 21.70 -24.43 62.78
C VAL A 851 22.91 -25.20 63.42
N ASN A 852 23.44 -24.86 64.61
CA ASN A 852 24.90 -25.02 64.91
C ASN A 852 25.36 -25.56 66.31
N THR A 853 24.98 -26.77 66.75
CA THR A 853 25.59 -27.41 67.96
C THR A 853 25.56 -28.94 67.79
N PRO A 854 26.38 -29.76 68.50
CA PRO A 854 26.27 -31.22 68.39
C PRO A 854 24.90 -31.75 68.80
N THR A 855 24.51 -32.89 68.23
CA THR A 855 23.14 -33.46 68.25
C THR A 855 22.53 -33.67 69.65
N ASN A 856 23.35 -33.65 70.70
CA ASN A 856 22.94 -33.92 72.08
C ASN A 856 22.64 -32.65 72.91
N HIS A 857 22.90 -31.44 72.38
CA HIS A 857 22.73 -30.17 73.12
C HIS A 857 21.95 -29.13 72.30
N LEU A 858 20.81 -29.56 71.72
CA LEU A 858 19.93 -28.73 70.89
C LEU A 858 18.46 -28.93 71.31
N GLY A 859 17.74 -27.83 71.54
CA GLY A 859 16.32 -27.84 71.94
C GLY A 859 15.35 -28.03 70.76
N ARG A 860 14.07 -27.64 70.93
CA ARG A 860 13.00 -27.84 69.92
C ARG A 860 12.43 -26.59 69.24
N TRP A 861 12.56 -25.39 69.84
CA TRP A 861 13.16 -24.14 69.28
C TRP A 861 14.12 -24.20 68.09
N GLN A 862 14.24 -25.38 67.48
CA GLN A 862 15.37 -26.30 67.40
C GLN A 862 15.70 -26.71 65.92
N LEU A 863 15.28 -27.85 65.34
CA LEU A 863 15.87 -28.38 64.08
C LEU A 863 15.63 -27.66 62.71
N LEU A 864 14.79 -26.61 62.59
CA LEU A 864 14.22 -26.15 61.31
C LEU A 864 14.95 -25.10 60.43
N ARG A 865 15.84 -24.17 60.87
CA ARG A 865 16.66 -23.40 59.87
C ARG A 865 17.63 -24.35 59.22
N GLN A 866 18.15 -25.34 59.94
CA GLN A 866 19.03 -26.35 59.36
C GLN A 866 18.31 -27.12 58.25
N ALA A 867 17.05 -27.50 58.43
CA ALA A 867 16.20 -28.05 57.37
C ALA A 867 15.94 -27.03 56.23
N GLN A 868 15.58 -25.79 56.55
CA GLN A 868 15.28 -24.74 55.57
C GLN A 868 16.51 -24.38 54.70
N GLN A 869 17.69 -24.29 55.31
CA GLN A 869 18.98 -24.07 54.65
C GLN A 869 19.44 -25.33 53.89
N SER A 870 19.13 -26.53 54.40
CA SER A 870 19.33 -27.78 53.66
C SER A 870 18.52 -27.81 52.36
N PHE A 871 17.26 -27.37 52.35
CA PHE A 871 16.49 -27.23 51.11
C PHE A 871 17.11 -26.26 50.09
N TRP A 872 17.73 -25.16 50.55
CA TRP A 872 18.50 -24.27 49.66
C TRP A 872 19.82 -24.87 49.18
N ARG A 873 20.51 -25.68 50.00
CA ARG A 873 21.68 -26.49 49.60
C ARG A 873 21.31 -27.56 48.56
N ARG A 874 20.22 -28.31 48.77
CA ARG A 874 19.68 -29.27 47.81
C ARG A 874 19.27 -28.59 46.50
N TRP A 875 18.59 -27.44 46.57
CA TRP A 875 18.25 -26.64 45.39
C TRP A 875 19.49 -26.18 44.60
N SER A 876 20.58 -25.80 45.28
CA SER A 876 21.81 -25.39 44.58
C SER A 876 22.61 -26.56 44.00
N HIS A 877 22.67 -27.71 44.68
CA HIS A 877 23.46 -28.87 44.22
C HIS A 877 22.69 -29.78 43.24
N GLU A 878 21.39 -29.95 43.40
CA GLU A 878 20.57 -30.80 42.52
C GLU A 878 19.96 -29.98 41.38
N TYR A 879 19.20 -28.93 41.70
CA TYR A 879 18.35 -28.26 40.72
C TYR A 879 19.09 -27.27 39.81
N LEU A 880 20.05 -26.48 40.32
CA LEU A 880 20.86 -25.60 39.45
C LEU A 880 21.69 -26.39 38.43
N HIS A 881 22.20 -27.57 38.80
CA HIS A 881 22.93 -28.44 37.86
C HIS A 881 22.03 -28.94 36.71
N THR A 882 20.73 -29.21 36.94
CA THR A 882 19.78 -29.51 35.83
C THR A 882 19.58 -28.34 34.86
N LEU A 883 19.86 -27.11 35.30
CA LEU A 883 19.74 -25.89 34.48
C LEU A 883 21.00 -25.55 33.67
N GLN A 884 22.12 -26.26 33.91
CA GLN A 884 23.38 -26.09 33.15
C GLN A 884 23.22 -26.49 31.67
N GLY A 885 22.33 -27.45 31.38
CA GLY A 885 22.02 -27.88 30.02
C GLY A 885 21.11 -26.91 29.26
N ARG A 886 21.67 -26.13 28.34
CA ARG A 886 20.88 -25.37 27.35
C ARG A 886 19.97 -26.34 26.58
N GLN A 887 18.67 -26.07 26.48
CA GLN A 887 17.72 -27.00 25.84
C GLN A 887 17.45 -26.72 24.35
N LYS A 888 17.72 -25.50 23.87
CA LYS A 888 17.43 -25.06 22.48
C LYS A 888 18.49 -24.04 22.02
N TRP A 889 18.62 -23.87 20.70
CA TRP A 889 19.49 -22.87 20.04
C TRP A 889 21.01 -23.01 20.35
N PHE A 890 21.54 -24.20 20.07
CA PHE A 890 22.92 -24.62 20.33
C PHE A 890 23.99 -24.12 19.35
N ARG A 891 23.61 -23.63 18.18
CA ARG A 891 24.55 -23.25 17.11
C ARG A 891 24.64 -21.74 17.02
N GLN A 892 25.86 -21.20 17.11
CA GLN A 892 26.09 -19.79 16.80
C GLN A 892 25.71 -19.53 15.33
N THR A 893 24.96 -18.46 15.11
CA THR A 893 24.66 -17.90 13.79
C THR A 893 25.26 -16.50 13.71
N PRO A 894 25.76 -16.04 12.55
CA PRO A 894 26.28 -14.68 12.43
C PRO A 894 25.21 -13.65 12.85
N ASN A 895 25.63 -12.66 13.65
CA ASN A 895 24.76 -11.57 14.08
C ASN A 895 24.22 -10.78 12.87
N LEU A 896 23.04 -10.20 13.02
CA LEU A 896 22.54 -9.17 12.10
C LEU A 896 23.29 -7.85 12.38
N MET A 897 23.59 -7.09 11.34
CA MET A 897 24.37 -5.85 11.43
C MET A 897 23.53 -4.61 11.11
N VAL A 898 23.97 -3.45 11.57
CA VAL A 898 23.40 -2.16 11.15
C VAL A 898 23.53 -2.02 9.63
N GLY A 899 22.48 -1.55 8.98
CA GLY A 899 22.40 -1.44 7.52
C GLY A 899 21.90 -2.69 6.79
N ASP A 900 21.75 -3.84 7.46
CA ASP A 900 21.17 -5.05 6.84
C ASP A 900 19.70 -4.84 6.41
N LEU A 901 19.35 -5.40 5.25
CA LEU A 901 17.97 -5.43 4.76
C LEU A 901 17.28 -6.72 5.22
N VAL A 902 16.14 -6.58 5.91
CA VAL A 902 15.39 -7.66 6.54
C VAL A 902 13.90 -7.61 6.20
N VAL A 903 13.26 -8.78 6.21
CA VAL A 903 11.80 -8.93 6.13
C VAL A 903 11.24 -9.26 7.51
N ILE A 904 10.19 -8.54 7.93
CA ILE A 904 9.56 -8.71 9.24
C ILE A 904 8.48 -9.80 9.15
N ASN A 905 8.81 -11.00 9.66
CA ASN A 905 7.95 -12.18 9.70
C ASN A 905 6.70 -11.91 10.56
N THR A 906 5.59 -11.60 9.88
CA THR A 906 4.33 -11.13 10.49
C THR A 906 3.21 -12.11 10.15
N PRO A 907 2.68 -12.89 11.11
CA PRO A 907 1.82 -14.03 10.81
C PRO A 907 0.42 -13.67 10.28
N SER A 908 0.04 -12.38 10.30
CA SER A 908 -1.23 -11.88 9.74
C SER A 908 -1.13 -11.45 8.27
N ARG A 909 0.02 -11.62 7.61
CA ARG A 909 0.21 -11.34 6.17
C ARG A 909 0.94 -12.53 5.51
N PRO A 910 0.66 -12.87 4.23
CA PRO A 910 1.40 -13.90 3.51
C PRO A 910 2.87 -13.49 3.22
N PRO A 911 3.81 -14.44 2.99
CA PRO A 911 5.25 -14.15 2.90
C PRO A 911 5.67 -13.15 1.81
N MET A 912 4.88 -13.01 0.74
CA MET A 912 5.16 -12.06 -0.33
C MET A 912 4.88 -10.60 0.07
N SER A 913 3.92 -10.37 0.98
CA SER A 913 3.48 -9.06 1.47
C SER A 913 3.92 -8.76 2.92
N TRP A 914 4.97 -9.43 3.41
CA TRP A 914 5.65 -9.04 4.64
C TRP A 914 6.41 -7.72 4.44
N GLN A 915 6.39 -6.87 5.47
CA GLN A 915 7.09 -5.58 5.46
C GLN A 915 8.60 -5.78 5.35
N ILE A 916 9.22 -5.05 4.43
CA ILE A 916 10.67 -4.92 4.30
C ILE A 916 11.12 -3.76 5.19
N GLY A 917 12.28 -3.90 5.84
CA GLY A 917 12.90 -2.84 6.60
C GLY A 917 14.41 -2.96 6.67
N ARG A 918 15.07 -1.89 7.12
CA ARG A 918 16.53 -1.82 7.26
C ARG A 918 16.90 -1.65 8.73
N ILE A 919 17.90 -2.38 9.22
CA ILE A 919 18.35 -2.27 10.61
C ILE A 919 19.05 -0.92 10.82
N ILE A 920 18.57 -0.13 11.78
CA ILE A 920 19.20 1.13 12.21
C ILE A 920 20.20 0.85 13.33
N GLU A 921 19.83 -0.02 14.27
CA GLU A 921 20.48 -0.16 15.58
C GLU A 921 20.27 -1.60 16.07
N VAL A 922 21.30 -2.17 16.70
CA VAL A 922 21.31 -3.54 17.23
C VAL A 922 21.44 -3.51 18.75
N HIS A 923 20.70 -4.39 19.43
CA HIS A 923 20.72 -4.52 20.89
C HIS A 923 21.38 -5.87 21.24
N PRO A 924 22.71 -5.89 21.44
CA PRO A 924 23.41 -7.08 21.96
C PRO A 924 23.03 -7.35 23.42
N GLY A 925 23.20 -8.60 23.86
CA GLY A 925 23.30 -8.92 25.28
C GLY A 925 24.71 -8.71 25.81
N GLU A 926 24.91 -8.98 27.11
CA GLU A 926 26.22 -8.98 27.79
C GLU A 926 27.23 -9.95 27.13
N ASP A 927 26.74 -10.93 26.38
CA ASP A 927 27.49 -11.91 25.59
C ASP A 927 27.73 -11.50 24.12
N ASN A 928 27.52 -10.21 23.77
CA ASN A 928 27.63 -9.64 22.42
C ASN A 928 26.74 -10.30 21.34
N ILE A 929 25.74 -11.11 21.72
CA ILE A 929 24.82 -11.75 20.78
C ILE A 929 23.57 -10.87 20.58
N VAL A 930 23.29 -10.48 19.34
CA VAL A 930 22.17 -9.60 19.00
C VAL A 930 20.86 -10.38 19.06
N ARG A 931 20.01 -10.06 20.05
CA ARG A 931 18.70 -10.71 20.23
C ARG A 931 17.52 -9.81 19.89
N VAL A 932 17.71 -8.49 19.90
CA VAL A 932 16.72 -7.48 19.52
C VAL A 932 17.38 -6.48 18.58
N ALA A 933 16.62 -5.96 17.61
CA ALA A 933 17.09 -4.93 16.68
C ALA A 933 15.99 -3.88 16.45
N THR A 934 16.40 -2.66 16.11
CA THR A 934 15.52 -1.55 15.72
C THR A 934 15.55 -1.41 14.20
N VAL A 935 14.39 -1.50 13.57
CA VAL A 935 14.24 -1.61 12.11
C VAL A 935 13.42 -0.44 11.58
N LYS A 936 13.93 0.27 10.57
CA LYS A 936 13.17 1.27 9.81
C LYS A 936 12.30 0.57 8.77
N THR A 937 11.02 0.89 8.72
CA THR A 937 10.06 0.49 7.68
C THR A 937 9.45 1.73 7.02
N GLN A 938 8.68 1.55 5.95
CA GLN A 938 7.92 2.66 5.32
C GLN A 938 6.91 3.30 6.28
N GLU A 939 6.36 2.51 7.22
CA GLU A 939 5.37 2.93 8.21
C GLU A 939 6.01 3.49 9.51
N GLY A 940 7.35 3.57 9.58
CA GLY A 940 8.09 4.07 10.75
C GLY A 940 9.08 3.07 11.37
N THR A 941 9.54 3.37 12.58
CA THR A 941 10.62 2.63 13.27
C THR A 941 10.07 1.62 14.28
N LEU A 942 10.53 0.36 14.22
CA LEU A 942 10.00 -0.75 15.00
C LEU A 942 11.12 -1.55 15.69
N LYS A 943 11.07 -1.67 17.02
CA LYS A 943 11.93 -2.61 17.78
C LYS A 943 11.34 -4.03 17.72
N ARG A 944 12.15 -5.02 17.33
CA ARG A 944 11.71 -6.42 17.11
C ARG A 944 12.78 -7.45 17.53
N PRO A 945 12.39 -8.63 18.03
CA PRO A 945 13.34 -9.71 18.32
C PRO A 945 13.87 -10.34 17.03
N VAL A 946 15.15 -10.72 17.01
CA VAL A 946 15.86 -11.22 15.81
C VAL A 946 15.21 -12.47 15.22
N ILE A 947 14.58 -13.31 16.04
CA ILE A 947 13.77 -14.47 15.59
C ILE A 947 12.56 -14.14 14.70
N LYS A 948 12.28 -12.85 14.45
CA LYS A 948 11.22 -12.35 13.55
C LYS A 948 11.76 -11.58 12.34
N LEU A 949 13.08 -11.54 12.12
CA LEU A 949 13.73 -10.81 11.03
C LEU A 949 14.45 -11.77 10.09
N VAL A 950 14.02 -11.86 8.83
CA VAL A 950 14.69 -12.70 7.81
C VAL A 950 15.59 -11.81 6.95
N LYS A 951 16.91 -12.02 7.00
CA LYS A 951 17.89 -11.28 6.17
C LYS A 951 17.72 -11.63 4.69
N LEU A 952 17.67 -10.62 3.84
CA LEU A 952 17.60 -10.80 2.38
C LEU A 952 19.01 -10.94 1.77
N PRO A 953 19.17 -11.78 0.73
CA PRO A 953 20.38 -11.82 -0.07
C PRO A 953 20.39 -10.62 -1.03
N VAL A 954 20.86 -9.48 -0.52
CA VAL A 954 21.24 -8.33 -1.35
C VAL A 954 22.73 -8.48 -1.66
N ASP A 955 23.09 -8.55 -2.94
CA ASP A 955 24.50 -8.51 -3.35
C ASP A 955 25.05 -7.11 -3.05
N PRO A 956 26.17 -6.95 -2.32
CA PRO A 956 26.59 -5.64 -1.77
C PRO A 956 27.32 -4.77 -2.81
N ARG A 957 26.78 -4.70 -4.03
CA ARG A 957 27.32 -3.93 -5.16
C ARG A 957 26.24 -2.98 -5.69
N PRO A 958 26.60 -1.72 -6.01
CA PRO A 958 25.67 -0.71 -6.53
C PRO A 958 25.21 -1.02 -7.96
#